data_AF-A0A9R0YQ44-F1
#
_entry.id   AF-A0A9R0YQ44-F1
#
_cell.length_a   1.000
_cell.length_b   1.000
_cell.length_c   1.000
_cell.angle_alpha   90.00
_cell.angle_beta   90.00
_cell.angle_gamma   90.00
#
_symmetry.space_group_name_H-M   'P 1'
#
loop_
_entity.id
_entity.type
_entity.pdbx_description
1 polymer ?
#
loop_
_entity_poly.entity_id
_entity_poly.type
_entity_poly.pdbx_seq_one_letter_code
_entity_poly.pdbx_strand_id
1 'polypeptide(L)'
;MKPTTVSPPAAAPAAAAPATDDPSPSHSDPASATFSVERRGDASASCRWTLPDFPRTRARTFYSRYFEVGGFDCRLLLYPRGDTQSLPGYLSIYLQVLDPKTPSSSSSSTTTTTSSKWDCFLSYRLSVVHPSDNSKSLARDSWHRFSSKKRSHGWCDFAPSAAASFLLPPHDSLVIAADISVLSETASFSEADGRFTWKVFNFSLFREMIRTQKIMSPAFFPAAAAAGGSDCGLRISVYQSNVSGAEHLSVCLEGKEPVVQATSASSASALASTSAGSGVPDADRGCWCLFRVSILNQKPGGSHIHRDSYGRFGADSASLGWGDYLKMDDFLAADGGYLFDGAVVFNASVHVIKESNSFTRSLPTVAGISGAGGGRSGTRKSDGHFGKFVWRIENFTRLKELLKKRKITGLCIKSRRFQVGNRDCRLIVYPRGQSQPPCHLSVFLEVTDPRNTTSEWTCFVSHRLSVVNQKGEEKSIMKESQNRYSKSAKDWGWREFLTLTSLFDQDAGFLVQDTVVFSAEVLILKETATMQELSDEDYEICSSSSGYQIDTLPKHPSFTWKVENFLSFKEIMETRKIFSKYFQAGGCELRIGVYESFDTMCIYLESDQSSGVDPDKNFWVHYKMAILNQKNSLKTVCKESSICTKTWNNSVLQFMKVSDILDPEAGFLVRDTIVFVCEIIDCCPWFDFSDLEMMTRMSCQQILMNLSSLKTVMM
;
A
#
# COMPACT_ATOMS: atom_id res chain seq x y z
N MET A 1 -14.04 -11.90 14.57
CA MET A 1 -14.48 -11.42 13.25
C MET A 1 -14.36 -9.91 13.23
N LYS A 2 -13.51 -9.37 12.35
CA LYS A 2 -13.24 -7.93 12.25
C LYS A 2 -14.40 -7.29 11.46
N PRO A 3 -15.08 -6.24 11.95
CA PRO A 3 -16.18 -5.63 11.20
C PRO A 3 -15.62 -4.96 9.94
N THR A 4 -16.13 -5.36 8.79
CA THR A 4 -15.95 -4.71 7.50
C THR A 4 -16.59 -3.32 7.57
N THR A 5 -15.77 -2.28 7.74
CA THR A 5 -16.18 -0.90 7.58
C THR A 5 -16.49 -0.65 6.09
N VAL A 6 -17.76 -0.51 5.75
CA VAL A 6 -18.19 -0.03 4.44
C VAL A 6 -17.77 1.43 4.33
N SER A 7 -16.89 1.75 3.37
CA SER A 7 -16.53 3.13 3.05
C SER A 7 -17.78 3.89 2.60
N PRO A 8 -18.03 5.12 3.10
CA PRO A 8 -19.08 5.97 2.54
C PRO A 8 -18.76 6.32 1.08
N PRO A 9 -19.78 6.56 0.24
CA PRO A 9 -19.58 6.82 -1.18
C PRO A 9 -18.68 8.06 -1.39
N ALA A 10 -17.68 7.92 -2.25
CA ALA A 10 -16.89 9.06 -2.72
C ALA A 10 -17.82 10.08 -3.40
N ALA A 11 -17.62 11.37 -3.11
CA ALA A 11 -18.29 12.45 -3.82
C ALA A 11 -18.07 12.29 -5.34
N ALA A 12 -19.14 12.42 -6.12
CA ALA A 12 -19.03 12.50 -7.59
C ALA A 12 -18.02 13.61 -7.97
N PRO A 13 -17.14 13.40 -8.96
CA PRO A 13 -16.08 14.36 -9.26
C PRO A 13 -16.69 15.69 -9.73
N ALA A 14 -16.51 16.73 -8.93
CA ALA A 14 -16.84 18.10 -9.32
C ALA A 14 -15.74 18.63 -10.26
N ALA A 15 -16.16 19.07 -11.44
CA ALA A 15 -15.25 19.57 -12.46
C ALA A 15 -14.69 20.96 -12.10
N ALA A 16 -13.38 21.14 -12.28
CA ALA A 16 -12.81 22.48 -12.35
C ALA A 16 -13.17 23.06 -13.73
N ALA A 17 -13.75 24.26 -13.77
CA ALA A 17 -13.88 25.01 -15.02
C ALA A 17 -12.47 25.20 -15.64
N PRO A 18 -12.33 25.15 -16.97
CA PRO A 18 -11.02 25.31 -17.59
C PRO A 18 -10.48 26.72 -17.27
N ALA A 19 -9.18 26.83 -17.03
CA ALA A 19 -8.51 28.12 -16.94
C ALA A 19 -8.44 28.69 -18.35
N THR A 20 -9.45 29.46 -18.74
CA THR A 20 -9.50 30.14 -20.04
C THR A 20 -9.75 31.63 -19.81
N ASP A 21 -8.78 32.40 -20.32
CA ASP A 21 -8.71 33.84 -20.58
C ASP A 21 -9.71 34.72 -19.86
N ASP A 22 -9.16 35.59 -19.01
CA ASP A 22 -9.82 36.80 -18.50
C ASP A 22 -10.24 37.67 -19.70
N PRO A 23 -11.52 37.71 -20.11
CA PRO A 23 -11.96 38.69 -21.07
C PRO A 23 -12.16 39.97 -20.25
N SER A 24 -11.41 41.02 -20.61
CA SER A 24 -11.67 42.40 -20.21
C SER A 24 -13.18 42.75 -20.22
N PRO A 25 -13.61 43.70 -19.38
CA PRO A 25 -14.95 43.73 -18.77
C PRO A 25 -16.00 44.10 -19.81
N SER A 26 -16.76 43.14 -20.29
CA SER A 26 -17.98 43.44 -21.04
C SER A 26 -19.06 42.42 -20.73
N HIS A 27 -20.18 42.96 -20.20
CA HIS A 27 -21.44 42.32 -19.80
C HIS A 27 -21.53 41.91 -18.32
N SER A 28 -21.60 42.94 -17.47
CA SER A 28 -22.31 42.92 -16.19
C SER A 28 -23.79 42.52 -16.39
N ASP A 29 -24.41 42.02 -15.32
CA ASP A 29 -25.84 41.72 -15.17
C ASP A 29 -26.77 42.49 -16.13
N PRO A 30 -27.81 41.85 -16.73
CA PRO A 30 -28.80 42.59 -17.51
C PRO A 30 -29.37 43.71 -16.62
N ALA A 31 -29.60 44.91 -17.19
CA ALA A 31 -29.92 46.12 -16.41
C ALA A 31 -31.15 45.99 -15.47
N SER A 32 -31.99 44.98 -15.69
CA SER A 32 -33.19 44.64 -14.90
C SER A 32 -32.98 43.52 -13.86
N ALA A 33 -31.79 42.90 -13.77
CA ALA A 33 -31.50 41.89 -12.77
C ALA A 33 -31.49 42.50 -11.36
N THR A 34 -32.04 41.78 -10.40
CA THR A 34 -32.00 42.18 -8.99
C THR A 34 -31.07 41.26 -8.22
N PHE A 35 -30.29 41.83 -7.30
CA PHE A 35 -29.34 41.08 -6.49
C PHE A 35 -29.44 41.58 -5.05
N SER A 36 -29.69 40.69 -4.09
CA SER A 36 -29.69 41.01 -2.67
C SER A 36 -28.68 40.13 -1.93
N VAL A 37 -28.07 40.69 -0.88
CA VAL A 37 -27.15 39.97 0.01
C VAL A 37 -27.59 40.21 1.44
N GLU A 38 -27.84 39.12 2.16
CA GLU A 38 -28.10 39.09 3.59
C GLU A 38 -26.84 38.60 4.29
N ARG A 39 -26.18 39.45 5.07
CA ARG A 39 -24.97 39.09 5.82
C ARG A 39 -25.34 38.47 7.18
N ARG A 40 -24.69 37.36 7.52
CA ARG A 40 -24.84 36.63 8.78
C ARG A 40 -23.50 36.68 9.53
N GLY A 41 -23.19 37.86 10.05
CA GLY A 41 -21.84 38.19 10.53
C GLY A 41 -20.85 38.40 9.38
N ASP A 42 -19.56 38.50 9.72
CA ASP A 42 -18.52 38.82 8.72
C ASP A 42 -18.18 37.63 7.82
N ALA A 43 -18.25 36.41 8.37
CA ALA A 43 -17.79 35.20 7.70
C ALA A 43 -18.86 34.43 6.93
N SER A 44 -20.12 34.89 6.91
CA SER A 44 -21.20 34.22 6.19
C SER A 44 -22.17 35.19 5.54
N ALA A 45 -22.66 34.85 4.36
CA ALA A 45 -23.68 35.61 3.66
C ALA A 45 -24.58 34.68 2.83
N SER A 46 -25.83 35.09 2.67
CA SER A 46 -26.76 34.52 1.70
C SER A 46 -27.02 35.55 0.61
N CYS A 47 -26.87 35.20 -0.66
CA CYS A 47 -27.23 36.08 -1.75
C CYS A 47 -28.36 35.49 -2.60
N ARG A 48 -29.18 36.37 -3.16
CA ARG A 48 -30.25 36.03 -4.11
C ARG A 48 -30.08 36.87 -5.37
N TRP A 49 -29.97 36.21 -6.50
CA TRP A 49 -29.75 36.79 -7.82
C TRP A 49 -30.91 36.41 -8.74
N THR A 50 -31.69 37.41 -9.13
CA THR A 50 -32.87 37.23 -9.98
C THR A 50 -32.58 37.77 -11.38
N LEU A 51 -32.65 36.88 -12.37
CA LEU A 51 -32.50 37.16 -13.78
C LEU A 51 -33.88 37.16 -14.44
N PRO A 52 -34.45 38.32 -14.79
CA PRO A 52 -35.72 38.40 -15.49
C PRO A 52 -35.59 37.93 -16.95
N ASP A 53 -36.73 37.62 -17.57
CA ASP A 53 -36.85 37.18 -18.97
C ASP A 53 -35.92 36.02 -19.37
N PHE A 54 -35.57 35.17 -18.40
CA PHE A 54 -34.57 34.13 -18.56
C PHE A 54 -34.91 33.11 -19.67
N PRO A 55 -36.15 32.62 -19.84
CA PRO A 55 -36.48 31.69 -20.92
C PRO A 55 -36.19 32.24 -22.33
N ARG A 56 -36.19 33.58 -22.48
CA ARG A 56 -35.96 34.27 -23.76
C ARG A 56 -34.48 34.62 -24.00
N THR A 57 -33.60 34.38 -23.03
CA THR A 57 -32.21 34.83 -23.12
C THR A 57 -31.41 34.10 -24.21
N ARG A 58 -30.64 34.87 -24.98
CA ARG A 58 -29.63 34.35 -25.92
C ARG A 58 -28.21 34.43 -25.36
N ALA A 59 -28.03 34.97 -24.16
CA ALA A 59 -26.72 35.08 -23.53
C ALA A 59 -26.10 33.70 -23.29
N ARG A 60 -24.78 33.61 -23.49
CA ARG A 60 -24.00 32.38 -23.26
C ARG A 60 -23.62 32.19 -21.80
N THR A 61 -23.41 33.30 -21.10
CA THR A 61 -23.02 33.31 -19.68
C THR A 61 -23.55 34.58 -19.02
N PHE A 62 -23.72 34.50 -17.70
CA PHE A 62 -24.04 35.62 -16.84
C PHE A 62 -23.09 35.62 -15.64
N TYR A 63 -22.76 36.82 -15.17
CA TYR A 63 -21.96 37.05 -13.97
C TYR A 63 -22.75 37.94 -13.04
N SER A 64 -22.95 37.49 -11.79
CA SER A 64 -23.43 38.41 -10.77
C SER A 64 -22.40 39.50 -10.51
N ARG A 65 -22.84 40.63 -9.95
CA ARG A 65 -21.90 41.56 -9.29
C ARG A 65 -21.09 40.85 -8.20
N TYR A 66 -19.90 41.38 -7.92
CA TYR A 66 -19.11 40.94 -6.77
C TYR A 66 -19.78 41.35 -5.46
N PHE A 67 -19.60 40.52 -4.44
CA PHE A 67 -20.01 40.79 -3.09
C PHE A 67 -19.02 40.16 -2.10
N GLU A 68 -18.75 40.86 -1.02
CA GLU A 68 -17.76 40.42 -0.04
C GLU A 68 -18.37 39.44 0.98
N VAL A 69 -17.67 38.34 1.24
CA VAL A 69 -17.93 37.39 2.35
C VAL A 69 -16.60 37.05 3.00
N GLY A 70 -16.47 37.24 4.32
CA GLY A 70 -15.26 36.90 5.08
C GLY A 70 -13.99 37.61 4.62
N GLY A 71 -14.11 38.81 4.04
CA GLY A 71 -12.99 39.51 3.41
C GLY A 71 -12.52 38.88 2.10
N PHE A 72 -13.39 38.17 1.37
CA PHE A 72 -13.16 37.67 0.01
C PHE A 72 -14.25 38.14 -0.95
N ASP A 73 -13.84 38.50 -2.17
CA ASP A 73 -14.78 38.91 -3.22
C ASP A 73 -15.36 37.68 -3.92
N CYS A 74 -16.64 37.44 -3.68
CA CYS A 74 -17.40 36.33 -4.27
C CYS A 74 -18.25 36.82 -5.45
N ARG A 75 -18.45 35.97 -6.47
CA ARG A 75 -19.51 36.14 -7.47
C ARG A 75 -20.02 34.81 -8.00
N LEU A 76 -21.24 34.83 -8.53
CA LEU A 76 -21.88 33.67 -9.17
C LEU A 76 -21.70 33.73 -10.69
N LEU A 77 -21.37 32.59 -11.28
CA LEU A 77 -21.27 32.39 -12.72
C LEU A 77 -22.40 31.44 -13.13
N LEU A 78 -23.16 31.82 -14.15
CA LEU A 78 -24.22 31.00 -14.72
C LEU A 78 -23.97 30.79 -16.21
N TYR A 79 -24.12 29.54 -16.66
CA TYR A 79 -24.16 29.17 -18.07
C TYR A 79 -25.55 28.58 -18.37
N PRO A 80 -26.48 29.36 -18.97
CA PRO A 80 -27.88 28.95 -19.13
C PRO A 80 -28.10 27.66 -19.93
N ARG A 81 -27.20 27.38 -20.87
CA ARG A 81 -27.21 26.18 -21.74
C ARG A 81 -26.06 25.23 -21.41
N GLY A 82 -25.46 25.42 -20.25
CA GLY A 82 -24.30 24.69 -19.80
C GLY A 82 -22.98 25.22 -20.40
N ASP A 83 -21.87 24.91 -19.73
CA ASP A 83 -20.52 25.21 -20.20
C ASP A 83 -20.01 24.13 -21.17
N THR A 84 -18.75 24.23 -21.60
CA THR A 84 -18.15 23.27 -22.54
C THR A 84 -18.01 21.84 -22.00
N GLN A 85 -18.06 21.66 -20.67
CA GLN A 85 -17.97 20.35 -20.04
C GLN A 85 -19.34 19.74 -19.78
N SER A 86 -20.41 20.52 -19.94
CA SER A 86 -21.77 20.09 -19.61
C SER A 86 -22.39 19.14 -20.62
N LEU A 87 -23.24 18.24 -20.12
CA LEU A 87 -24.12 17.45 -20.98
C LEU A 87 -25.20 18.34 -21.63
N PRO A 88 -25.65 18.03 -22.87
CA PRO A 88 -26.72 18.78 -23.50
C PRO A 88 -27.98 18.85 -22.63
N GLY A 89 -28.56 20.05 -22.51
CA GLY A 89 -29.78 20.26 -21.75
C GLY A 89 -29.59 20.41 -20.24
N TYR A 90 -28.39 20.80 -19.80
CA TYR A 90 -28.11 21.22 -18.42
C TYR A 90 -27.73 22.71 -18.38
N LEU A 91 -27.95 23.34 -17.23
CA LEU A 91 -27.35 24.62 -16.88
C LEU A 91 -26.18 24.41 -15.91
N SER A 92 -25.15 25.27 -16.01
CA SER A 92 -23.99 25.23 -15.12
C SER A 92 -23.98 26.41 -14.15
N ILE A 93 -23.60 26.18 -12.90
CA ILE A 93 -23.46 27.22 -11.87
C ILE A 93 -22.13 27.05 -11.13
N TYR A 94 -21.39 28.14 -10.97
CA TYR A 94 -20.15 28.17 -10.21
C TYR A 94 -20.11 29.34 -9.25
N LEU A 95 -19.41 29.13 -8.13
CA LEU A 95 -18.92 30.19 -7.27
C LEU A 95 -17.49 30.53 -7.69
N GLN A 96 -17.21 31.82 -7.88
CA GLN A 96 -15.86 32.33 -8.05
C GLN A 96 -15.48 33.23 -6.87
N VAL A 97 -14.23 33.10 -6.43
CA VAL A 97 -13.66 33.82 -5.28
C VAL A 97 -12.35 34.48 -5.69
N LEU A 98 -12.15 35.73 -5.28
CA LEU A 98 -10.92 36.49 -5.45
C LEU A 98 -10.45 37.09 -4.11
N ASP A 99 -9.15 37.36 -4.02
CA ASP A 99 -8.57 38.13 -2.90
C ASP A 99 -8.81 39.62 -3.12
N PRO A 100 -9.54 40.31 -2.23
CA PRO A 100 -9.86 41.73 -2.39
C PRO A 100 -8.63 42.64 -2.30
N LYS A 101 -7.47 42.13 -1.85
CA LYS A 101 -6.20 42.87 -1.87
C LYS A 101 -5.53 42.91 -3.25
N THR A 102 -6.08 42.25 -4.26
CA THR A 102 -5.63 42.39 -5.65
C THR A 102 -6.49 43.47 -6.36
N PRO A 103 -5.95 44.67 -6.63
CA PRO A 103 -6.76 45.75 -7.17
C PRO A 103 -7.22 45.44 -8.60
N SER A 104 -8.53 45.40 -8.80
CA SER A 104 -9.15 45.36 -10.12
C SER A 104 -9.27 46.79 -10.71
N SER A 105 -8.16 47.36 -11.21
CA SER A 105 -8.09 48.30 -12.37
C SER A 105 -6.89 49.28 -12.36
N SER A 106 -6.26 49.35 -13.54
CA SER A 106 -5.52 50.47 -14.18
C SER A 106 -4.21 51.06 -13.62
N SER A 107 -3.17 50.95 -14.47
CA SER A 107 -2.13 51.95 -14.78
C SER A 107 -1.33 52.60 -13.64
N SER A 108 -0.13 52.07 -13.37
CA SER A 108 1.16 52.78 -13.39
C SER A 108 2.21 52.00 -12.61
N SER A 109 3.46 52.22 -12.99
CA SER A 109 4.64 51.43 -12.70
C SER A 109 5.15 51.54 -11.26
N THR A 110 6.04 50.58 -10.95
CA THR A 110 7.05 50.58 -9.88
C THR A 110 6.55 50.32 -8.46
N THR A 111 6.44 49.04 -8.11
CA THR A 111 7.37 48.37 -7.16
C THR A 111 7.08 46.87 -7.14
N THR A 112 8.12 46.06 -7.30
CA THR A 112 8.10 44.60 -7.23
C THR A 112 7.80 44.14 -5.80
N THR A 113 6.54 43.83 -5.52
CA THR A 113 6.14 42.92 -4.44
C THR A 113 5.54 41.67 -5.06
N THR A 114 6.16 40.55 -4.75
CA THR A 114 5.78 39.18 -5.13
C THR A 114 4.26 38.97 -5.05
N SER A 115 3.61 38.60 -6.15
CA SER A 115 2.17 38.33 -6.23
C SER A 115 1.71 37.42 -5.08
N SER A 116 0.86 37.94 -4.19
CA SER A 116 0.41 37.25 -2.98
C SER A 116 -0.25 35.90 -3.30
N LYS A 117 0.35 34.81 -2.82
CA LYS A 117 -0.27 33.48 -2.80
C LYS A 117 -1.39 33.51 -1.75
N TRP A 118 -2.63 33.76 -2.16
CA TRP A 118 -3.80 33.66 -1.29
C TRP A 118 -4.47 32.29 -1.45
N ASP A 119 -5.07 31.81 -0.36
CA ASP A 119 -6.03 30.71 -0.36
C ASP A 119 -7.05 30.86 0.80
N CYS A 120 -8.24 30.29 0.62
CA CYS A 120 -9.30 30.33 1.64
C CYS A 120 -10.24 29.13 1.50
N PHE A 121 -10.70 28.59 2.63
CA PHE A 121 -11.67 27.50 2.65
C PHE A 121 -13.09 28.03 2.79
N LEU A 122 -13.98 27.66 1.88
CA LEU A 122 -15.40 28.01 1.92
C LEU A 122 -16.25 26.75 1.97
N SER A 123 -17.33 26.78 2.73
CA SER A 123 -18.50 25.92 2.56
C SER A 123 -19.60 26.75 1.90
N TYR A 124 -20.28 26.20 0.90
CA TYR A 124 -21.35 26.92 0.23
C TYR A 124 -22.41 25.99 -0.34
N ARG A 125 -23.63 26.52 -0.43
CA ARG A 125 -24.77 25.90 -1.11
C ARG A 125 -25.17 26.77 -2.28
N LEU A 126 -25.18 26.24 -3.49
CA LEU A 126 -25.78 26.91 -4.65
C LEU A 126 -27.17 26.34 -4.87
N SER A 127 -28.12 27.20 -5.24
CA SER A 127 -29.51 26.81 -5.44
C SER A 127 -30.11 27.50 -6.66
N VAL A 128 -30.87 26.74 -7.44
CA VAL A 128 -31.91 27.30 -8.31
C VAL A 128 -33.21 27.30 -7.50
N VAL A 129 -33.66 28.50 -7.14
CA VAL A 129 -34.78 28.69 -6.21
C VAL A 129 -36.10 28.65 -6.97
N HIS A 130 -37.01 27.82 -6.50
CA HIS A 130 -38.36 27.79 -7.04
C HIS A 130 -39.13 29.05 -6.56
N PRO A 131 -39.83 29.79 -7.44
CA PRO A 131 -40.40 31.12 -7.13
C PRO A 131 -41.39 31.18 -5.97
N SER A 132 -42.21 30.14 -5.78
CA SER A 132 -43.30 30.09 -4.80
C SER A 132 -43.19 28.95 -3.76
N ASP A 133 -42.65 27.79 -4.15
CA ASP A 133 -42.51 26.61 -3.30
C ASP A 133 -41.05 26.22 -3.09
N ASN A 134 -40.45 26.65 -1.98
CA ASN A 134 -39.03 26.40 -1.71
C ASN A 134 -38.66 24.90 -1.59
N SER A 135 -39.63 24.01 -1.34
CA SER A 135 -39.36 22.56 -1.26
C SER A 135 -38.99 21.94 -2.62
N LYS A 136 -39.32 22.64 -3.71
CA LYS A 136 -39.00 22.25 -5.09
C LYS A 136 -37.72 22.89 -5.62
N SER A 137 -37.03 23.70 -4.81
CA SER A 137 -35.75 24.30 -5.18
C SER A 137 -34.68 23.21 -5.37
N LEU A 138 -33.83 23.38 -6.37
CA LEU A 138 -32.70 22.49 -6.62
C LEU A 138 -31.47 23.08 -5.96
N ALA A 139 -30.90 22.40 -4.97
CA ALA A 139 -29.73 22.87 -4.25
C ALA A 139 -28.60 21.82 -4.26
N ARG A 140 -27.36 22.30 -4.27
CA ARG A 140 -26.18 21.45 -4.08
C ARG A 140 -25.21 22.11 -3.12
N ASP A 141 -24.81 21.37 -2.11
CA ASP A 141 -23.79 21.77 -1.14
C ASP A 141 -22.40 21.38 -1.62
N SER A 142 -21.41 22.22 -1.34
CA SER A 142 -20.01 21.93 -1.57
C SER A 142 -19.11 22.70 -0.61
N TRP A 143 -17.84 22.34 -0.63
CA TRP A 143 -16.80 23.04 0.10
C TRP A 143 -15.52 23.00 -0.74
N HIS A 144 -14.76 24.07 -0.69
CA HIS A 144 -13.56 24.18 -1.48
C HIS A 144 -12.53 25.12 -0.87
N ARG A 145 -11.25 24.76 -1.00
CA ARG A 145 -10.14 25.68 -0.73
C ARG A 145 -9.75 26.40 -2.02
N PHE A 146 -10.31 27.59 -2.20
CA PHE A 146 -10.01 28.49 -3.32
C PHE A 146 -8.59 29.03 -3.19
N SER A 147 -7.96 29.33 -4.32
CA SER A 147 -6.63 29.92 -4.37
C SER A 147 -6.42 30.67 -5.68
N SER A 148 -5.29 31.36 -5.80
CA SER A 148 -4.90 32.00 -7.07
C SER A 148 -4.88 31.06 -8.29
N LYS A 149 -4.64 29.76 -8.08
CA LYS A 149 -4.66 28.71 -9.13
C LYS A 149 -6.04 28.11 -9.39
N LYS A 150 -6.93 28.11 -8.38
CA LYS A 150 -8.28 27.55 -8.47
C LYS A 150 -9.27 28.53 -7.86
N ARG A 151 -9.75 29.44 -8.70
CA ARG A 151 -10.60 30.57 -8.31
C ARG A 151 -12.09 30.28 -8.42
N SER A 152 -12.48 29.21 -9.13
CA SER A 152 -13.89 28.86 -9.34
C SER A 152 -14.14 27.38 -9.02
N HIS A 153 -15.29 27.09 -8.43
CA HIS A 153 -15.75 25.74 -8.11
C HIS A 153 -17.28 25.66 -8.22
N GLY A 154 -17.80 24.55 -8.75
CA GLY A 154 -19.22 24.42 -9.07
C GLY A 154 -19.50 23.18 -9.91
N TRP A 155 -20.58 23.24 -10.67
CA TRP A 155 -21.07 22.10 -11.45
C TRP A 155 -21.38 22.53 -12.88
N CYS A 156 -20.78 21.85 -13.86
CA CYS A 156 -21.15 21.94 -15.27
C CYS A 156 -22.57 21.42 -15.49
N ASP A 157 -22.98 20.41 -14.71
CA ASP A 157 -24.28 19.75 -14.81
C ASP A 157 -25.11 20.07 -13.55
N PHE A 158 -25.33 21.36 -13.28
CA PHE A 158 -25.96 21.76 -12.02
C PHE A 158 -27.42 21.30 -11.94
N ALA A 159 -28.22 21.65 -12.96
CA ALA A 159 -29.63 21.29 -13.06
C ALA A 159 -30.03 21.03 -14.52
N PRO A 160 -30.89 20.02 -14.80
CA PRO A 160 -31.46 19.84 -16.12
C PRO A 160 -32.30 21.07 -16.52
N SER A 161 -32.14 21.54 -17.75
CA SER A 161 -32.97 22.61 -18.32
C SER A 161 -34.47 22.27 -18.29
N ALA A 162 -34.82 20.98 -18.35
CA ALA A 162 -36.20 20.50 -18.23
C ALA A 162 -36.73 20.46 -16.77
N ALA A 163 -35.85 20.25 -15.78
CA ALA A 163 -36.21 20.34 -14.36
C ALA A 163 -36.51 21.79 -13.95
N ALA A 164 -36.03 22.74 -14.76
CA ALA A 164 -36.39 24.14 -14.71
C ALA A 164 -37.75 24.41 -15.41
N SER A 165 -38.66 23.44 -15.45
CA SER A 165 -40.03 23.60 -15.97
C SER A 165 -40.85 24.64 -15.20
N PHE A 166 -40.44 25.04 -13.99
CA PHE A 166 -40.98 26.20 -13.28
C PHE A 166 -40.44 27.55 -13.79
N LEU A 167 -39.53 27.56 -14.76
CA LEU A 167 -39.18 28.72 -15.60
C LEU A 167 -40.22 28.96 -16.71
N LEU A 168 -41.30 28.16 -16.75
CA LEU A 168 -42.43 28.38 -17.65
C LEU A 168 -43.38 29.44 -17.07
N PRO A 169 -44.22 30.08 -17.91
CA PRO A 169 -45.16 31.10 -17.47
C PRO A 169 -46.05 30.63 -16.31
N PRO A 170 -46.34 31.48 -15.31
CA PRO A 170 -46.18 32.94 -15.33
C PRO A 170 -44.80 33.45 -14.86
N HIS A 171 -43.83 32.56 -14.60
CA HIS A 171 -42.53 32.96 -14.07
C HIS A 171 -41.49 33.13 -15.19
N ASP A 172 -41.31 34.36 -15.64
CA ASP A 172 -40.32 34.70 -16.67
C ASP A 172 -38.89 34.87 -16.10
N SER A 173 -38.68 34.73 -14.79
CA SER A 173 -37.39 34.98 -14.11
C SER A 173 -36.75 33.73 -13.51
N LEU A 174 -35.42 33.61 -13.63
CA LEU A 174 -34.61 32.63 -12.91
C LEU A 174 -34.07 33.25 -11.62
N VAL A 175 -34.19 32.54 -10.50
CA VAL A 175 -33.61 32.95 -9.22
C VAL A 175 -32.51 31.97 -8.83
N ILE A 176 -31.28 32.46 -8.69
CA ILE A 176 -30.15 31.73 -8.13
C ILE A 176 -29.89 32.25 -6.72
N ALA A 177 -29.73 31.35 -5.76
CA ALA A 177 -29.28 31.70 -4.43
C ALA A 177 -27.95 31.02 -4.11
N ALA A 178 -27.16 31.66 -3.24
CA ALA A 178 -25.98 31.04 -2.66
C ALA A 178 -25.92 31.35 -1.17
N ASP A 179 -25.76 30.31 -0.35
CA ASP A 179 -25.41 30.45 1.07
C ASP A 179 -23.92 30.13 1.19
N ILE A 180 -23.13 31.07 1.71
CA ILE A 180 -21.67 30.98 1.74
C ILE A 180 -21.18 31.18 3.18
N SER A 181 -20.25 30.33 3.61
CA SER A 181 -19.53 30.45 4.88
C SER A 181 -18.03 30.30 4.64
N VAL A 182 -17.26 31.30 5.03
CA VAL A 182 -15.79 31.33 4.93
C VAL A 182 -15.18 30.85 6.24
N LEU A 183 -14.22 29.95 6.17
CA LEU A 183 -13.44 29.51 7.33
C LEU A 183 -12.45 30.61 7.69
N SER A 184 -12.71 31.31 8.79
CA SER A 184 -11.78 32.30 9.33
C SER A 184 -10.67 31.55 10.05
N GLU A 185 -9.47 31.62 9.52
CA GLU A 185 -8.34 30.84 10.00
C GLU A 185 -7.00 31.59 9.92
N THR A 186 -6.05 31.18 10.74
CA THR A 186 -4.63 31.55 10.60
C THR A 186 -3.79 30.29 10.67
N ALA A 187 -2.71 30.28 9.91
CA ALA A 187 -1.74 29.20 9.91
C ALA A 187 -0.33 29.77 10.00
N SER A 188 0.53 29.14 10.78
CA SER A 188 1.94 29.49 10.90
C SER A 188 2.79 28.24 11.01
N PHE A 189 4.03 28.32 10.51
CA PHE A 189 5.01 27.25 10.61
C PHE A 189 6.26 27.79 11.29
N SER A 190 6.67 27.14 12.38
CA SER A 190 7.89 27.45 13.11
C SER A 190 8.99 26.50 12.68
N GLU A 191 9.99 27.03 11.98
CA GLU A 191 11.17 26.28 11.51
C GLU A 191 12.02 25.74 12.67
N ALA A 192 12.07 26.46 13.80
CA ALA A 192 12.92 26.14 14.94
C ALA A 192 12.54 24.81 15.62
N ASP A 193 11.24 24.50 15.69
CA ASP A 193 10.71 23.30 16.34
C ASP A 193 9.91 22.39 15.38
N GLY A 194 9.82 22.76 14.09
CA GLY A 194 9.10 22.01 13.06
C GLY A 194 7.60 21.90 13.33
N ARG A 195 7.03 22.92 13.99
CA ARG A 195 5.63 22.94 14.44
C ARG A 195 4.80 23.82 13.53
N PHE A 196 3.75 23.22 12.99
CA PHE A 196 2.65 23.90 12.31
C PHE A 196 1.55 24.21 13.33
N THR A 197 1.05 25.44 13.34
CA THR A 197 -0.09 25.88 14.17
C THR A 197 -1.20 26.36 13.26
N TRP A 198 -2.40 25.82 13.44
CA TRP A 198 -3.61 26.18 12.73
C TRP A 198 -4.69 26.58 13.71
N LYS A 199 -5.10 27.85 13.67
CA LYS A 199 -6.19 28.38 14.46
C LYS A 199 -7.38 28.65 13.57
N VAL A 200 -8.52 28.08 13.91
CA VAL A 200 -9.82 28.35 13.29
C VAL A 200 -10.60 29.23 14.25
N PHE A 201 -11.05 30.41 13.83
CA PHE A 201 -11.73 31.37 14.70
C PHE A 201 -13.24 31.16 14.79
N ASN A 202 -13.85 30.59 13.74
CA ASN A 202 -15.30 30.44 13.62
C ASN A 202 -15.71 28.98 13.43
N PHE A 203 -15.08 28.06 14.15
CA PHE A 203 -15.29 26.61 14.03
C PHE A 203 -16.77 26.21 14.24
N SER A 204 -17.48 26.95 15.09
CA SER A 204 -18.92 26.74 15.34
C SER A 204 -19.78 26.79 14.08
N LEU A 205 -19.42 27.59 13.07
CA LEU A 205 -20.15 27.67 11.79
C LEU A 205 -20.05 26.38 10.97
N PHE A 206 -19.01 25.58 11.19
CA PHE A 206 -18.71 24.37 10.42
C PHE A 206 -19.14 23.09 11.13
N ARG A 207 -19.81 23.18 12.29
CA ARG A 207 -20.23 22.02 13.09
C ARG A 207 -21.10 21.03 12.32
N GLU A 208 -22.07 21.53 11.57
CA GLU A 208 -22.94 20.66 10.76
C GLU A 208 -22.13 20.02 9.62
N MET A 209 -21.26 20.80 9.00
CA MET A 209 -20.45 20.33 7.87
C MET A 209 -19.49 19.20 8.30
N ILE A 210 -18.86 19.30 9.47
CA ILE A 210 -17.90 18.28 9.91
C ILE A 210 -18.56 16.92 10.23
N ARG A 211 -19.88 16.85 10.40
CA ARG A 211 -20.60 15.57 10.56
C ARG A 211 -20.54 14.69 9.33
N THR A 212 -20.43 15.30 8.15
CA THR A 212 -20.45 14.59 6.87
C THR A 212 -19.17 14.81 6.07
N GLN A 213 -18.42 15.88 6.34
CA GLN A 213 -17.27 16.32 5.54
C GLN A 213 -16.06 16.68 6.39
N LYS A 214 -14.93 16.92 5.72
CA LYS A 214 -13.68 17.34 6.37
C LYS A 214 -13.45 18.83 6.18
N ILE A 215 -13.04 19.51 7.24
CA ILE A 215 -12.28 20.76 7.12
C ILE A 215 -10.79 20.44 7.02
N MET A 216 -10.06 21.22 6.23
CA MET A 216 -8.64 20.99 5.95
C MET A 216 -7.86 22.26 6.22
N SER A 217 -6.72 22.18 6.90
CA SER A 217 -5.79 23.32 7.02
C SER A 217 -5.16 23.69 5.67
N PRO A 218 -4.52 24.86 5.57
CA PRO A 218 -3.53 25.11 4.52
C PRO A 218 -2.44 24.02 4.52
N ALA A 219 -1.83 23.80 3.35
CA ALA A 219 -0.70 22.87 3.25
C ALA A 219 0.55 23.48 3.89
N PHE A 220 1.28 22.66 4.64
CA PHE A 220 2.60 23.00 5.17
C PHE A 220 3.63 21.94 4.75
N PHE A 221 4.90 22.33 4.72
CA PHE A 221 5.99 21.52 4.21
C PHE A 221 7.08 21.44 5.29
N PRO A 222 7.25 20.30 5.97
CA PRO A 222 8.30 20.15 6.96
C PRO A 222 9.69 20.33 6.33
N ALA A 223 10.56 21.17 6.91
CA ALA A 223 11.87 21.57 6.36
C ALA A 223 12.78 20.42 5.89
N ALA A 224 12.72 19.27 6.56
CA ALA A 224 13.51 18.08 6.19
C ALA A 224 13.10 17.43 4.86
N ALA A 225 11.92 17.76 4.32
CA ALA A 225 11.43 17.29 3.03
C ALA A 225 12.15 17.96 1.84
N ALA A 226 12.56 19.22 2.00
CA ALA A 226 13.20 20.00 0.94
C ALA A 226 14.63 19.56 0.61
N ALA A 227 15.37 19.03 1.60
CA ALA A 227 16.77 18.60 1.42
C ALA A 227 16.93 17.16 0.88
N GLY A 228 15.84 16.39 0.81
CA GLY A 228 15.84 14.97 0.40
C GLY A 228 15.15 14.69 -0.94
N GLY A 229 14.74 15.73 -1.68
CA GLY A 229 14.08 15.57 -2.99
C GLY A 229 12.64 15.01 -2.93
N SER A 230 12.03 14.89 -1.75
CA SER A 230 10.62 14.47 -1.60
C SER A 230 9.80 15.62 -1.05
N ASP A 231 8.95 16.24 -1.88
CA ASP A 231 8.08 17.35 -1.48
C ASP A 231 6.89 16.82 -0.64
N CYS A 232 7.13 16.56 0.66
CA CYS A 232 6.14 15.99 1.57
C CYS A 232 5.22 17.07 2.13
N GLY A 233 4.34 17.61 1.28
CA GLY A 233 3.30 18.54 1.71
C GLY A 233 2.29 17.83 2.60
N LEU A 234 1.92 18.42 3.73
CA LEU A 234 0.97 17.87 4.69
C LEU A 234 -0.14 18.87 5.00
N ARG A 235 -1.30 18.37 5.43
CA ARG A 235 -2.43 19.16 5.95
C ARG A 235 -3.02 18.47 7.17
N ILE A 236 -3.60 19.25 8.09
CA ILE A 236 -4.48 18.71 9.13
C ILE A 236 -5.89 18.60 8.55
N SER A 237 -6.53 17.45 8.73
CA SER A 237 -7.95 17.26 8.46
C SER A 237 -8.73 17.00 9.74
N VAL A 238 -9.92 17.59 9.83
CA VAL A 238 -10.80 17.46 11.00
C VAL A 238 -12.22 17.19 10.53
N TYR A 239 -12.85 16.19 11.13
CA TYR A 239 -14.23 15.78 10.87
C TYR A 239 -14.81 15.11 12.11
N GLN A 240 -16.11 14.86 12.14
CA GLN A 240 -16.77 14.11 13.19
C GLN A 240 -17.00 12.66 12.74
N SER A 241 -16.79 11.73 13.65
CA SER A 241 -16.95 10.29 13.43
C SER A 241 -17.80 9.68 14.55
N ASN A 242 -18.35 8.50 14.29
CA ASN A 242 -18.98 7.68 15.32
C ASN A 242 -18.12 6.43 15.54
N VAL A 243 -17.60 6.27 16.76
CA VAL A 243 -16.79 5.12 17.16
C VAL A 243 -17.46 4.48 18.37
N SER A 244 -17.90 3.23 18.20
CA SER A 244 -18.56 2.45 19.25
C SER A 244 -19.80 3.13 19.86
N GLY A 245 -20.57 3.87 19.04
CA GLY A 245 -21.81 4.53 19.47
C GLY A 245 -21.63 5.91 20.09
N ALA A 246 -20.40 6.44 20.15
CA ALA A 246 -20.11 7.78 20.66
C ALA A 246 -19.49 8.67 19.57
N GLU A 247 -19.92 9.93 19.54
CA GLU A 247 -19.42 10.93 18.60
C GLU A 247 -18.05 11.46 19.03
N HIS A 248 -17.12 11.48 18.10
CA HIS A 248 -15.76 11.96 18.32
C HIS A 248 -15.38 13.00 17.27
N LEU A 249 -14.60 13.98 17.68
CA LEU A 249 -13.76 14.76 16.80
C LEU A 249 -12.63 13.85 16.31
N SER A 250 -12.57 13.64 15.00
CA SER A 250 -11.48 12.96 14.32
C SER A 250 -10.46 13.96 13.82
N VAL A 251 -9.18 13.61 13.92
CA VAL A 251 -8.08 14.45 13.45
C VAL A 251 -7.06 13.59 12.72
N CYS A 252 -6.74 13.96 11.48
CA CYS A 252 -5.71 13.28 10.69
C CYS A 252 -4.70 14.27 10.12
N LEU A 253 -3.51 13.76 9.81
CA LEU A 253 -2.64 14.38 8.84
C LEU A 253 -2.88 13.73 7.48
N GLU A 254 -2.90 14.55 6.44
CA GLU A 254 -3.08 14.12 5.06
C GLU A 254 -1.90 14.55 4.20
N GLY A 255 -1.44 13.63 3.36
CA GLY A 255 -0.46 13.90 2.32
C GLY A 255 -1.07 14.76 1.22
N LYS A 256 -0.38 15.82 0.84
CA LYS A 256 -0.72 16.60 -0.35
C LYS A 256 -0.23 15.82 -1.57
N GLU A 257 -1.15 15.43 -2.45
CA GLU A 257 -0.75 14.87 -3.75
C GLU A 257 0.17 15.86 -4.47
N PRO A 258 1.31 15.41 -5.01
CA PRO A 258 2.07 16.24 -5.92
C PRO A 258 1.16 16.56 -7.10
N VAL A 259 0.84 17.84 -7.29
CA VAL A 259 0.23 18.29 -8.53
C VAL A 259 1.24 17.93 -9.60
N VAL A 260 0.95 16.91 -10.40
CA VAL A 260 1.72 16.61 -11.61
C VAL A 260 1.71 17.89 -12.41
N GLN A 261 2.85 18.57 -12.38
CA GLN A 261 3.06 19.79 -13.12
C GLN A 261 3.11 19.35 -14.58
N ALA A 262 1.95 19.34 -15.24
CA ALA A 262 1.86 19.31 -16.69
C ALA A 262 2.41 20.64 -17.21
N THR A 263 3.72 20.84 -17.08
CA THR A 263 4.44 21.79 -17.90
C THR A 263 4.63 21.13 -19.25
N SER A 264 3.89 21.67 -20.22
CA SER A 264 4.24 21.61 -21.62
C SER A 264 5.75 21.81 -21.81
N ALA A 265 6.30 21.04 -22.75
CA ALA A 265 7.71 20.92 -23.07
C ALA A 265 8.47 22.25 -23.14
N SER A 266 9.69 22.26 -22.58
CA SER A 266 10.95 22.74 -23.17
C SER A 266 11.91 23.31 -22.12
N SER A 267 12.81 22.46 -21.61
CA SER A 267 14.21 22.81 -21.29
C SER A 267 14.87 21.62 -20.61
N ALA A 268 15.79 20.99 -21.35
CA ALA A 268 16.77 20.08 -20.79
C ALA A 268 17.71 20.88 -19.89
N SER A 269 17.68 20.67 -18.57
CA SER A 269 18.79 20.84 -17.61
C SER A 269 18.30 20.92 -16.17
N ALA A 270 17.76 19.81 -15.66
CA ALA A 270 17.87 19.50 -14.24
C ALA A 270 18.05 17.98 -14.15
N LEU A 271 19.25 17.55 -13.75
CA LEU A 271 19.59 16.16 -13.54
C LEU A 271 18.61 15.54 -12.53
N ALA A 272 17.57 14.92 -13.06
CA ALA A 272 16.84 13.88 -12.34
C ALA A 272 17.85 12.77 -12.06
N SER A 273 18.22 12.58 -10.80
CA SER A 273 18.84 11.35 -10.33
C SER A 273 17.83 10.23 -10.56
N THR A 274 17.83 9.67 -11.76
CA THR A 274 17.03 8.52 -12.14
C THR A 274 17.48 7.36 -11.27
N SER A 275 16.64 6.95 -10.32
CA SER A 275 16.73 5.62 -9.72
C SER A 275 16.28 4.59 -10.77
N ALA A 276 17.07 4.46 -11.83
CA ALA A 276 16.95 3.39 -12.81
C ALA A 276 17.34 2.09 -12.10
N GLY A 277 16.36 1.40 -11.51
CA GLY A 277 16.62 0.12 -10.85
C GLY A 277 15.40 -0.57 -10.24
N SER A 278 14.47 0.17 -9.61
CA SER A 278 13.44 -0.50 -8.78
C SER A 278 12.41 -1.31 -9.57
N GLY A 279 12.20 -1.04 -10.87
CA GLY A 279 11.16 -1.68 -11.69
C GLY A 279 9.73 -1.28 -11.30
N VAL A 280 9.57 -0.41 -10.30
CA VAL A 280 8.27 0.08 -9.81
C VAL A 280 8.09 1.54 -10.27
N PRO A 281 6.90 1.95 -10.78
CA PRO A 281 6.65 3.33 -11.18
C PRO A 281 6.96 4.34 -10.05
N ASP A 282 7.30 5.58 -10.43
CA ASP A 282 7.69 6.74 -9.56
C ASP A 282 6.58 7.19 -8.57
N ALA A 283 5.56 6.34 -8.33
CA ALA A 283 4.45 6.54 -7.40
C ALA A 283 4.84 6.37 -5.92
N ASP A 284 6.02 5.81 -5.61
CA ASP A 284 6.48 5.62 -4.22
C ASP A 284 7.28 6.82 -3.66
N ARG A 285 7.00 8.04 -4.14
CA ARG A 285 7.53 9.32 -3.59
C ARG A 285 6.90 9.68 -2.24
N GLY A 286 6.78 8.68 -1.36
CA GLY A 286 6.30 8.87 0.00
C GLY A 286 7.42 9.17 0.98
N CYS A 287 7.08 9.87 2.06
CA CYS A 287 8.01 10.18 3.15
C CYS A 287 7.54 9.50 4.45
N TRP A 288 8.47 8.90 5.20
CA TRP A 288 8.17 8.43 6.56
C TRP A 288 8.16 9.59 7.53
N CYS A 289 7.11 9.68 8.32
CA CYS A 289 6.93 10.73 9.32
C CYS A 289 6.64 10.12 10.68
N LEU A 290 7.25 10.70 11.71
CA LEU A 290 6.76 10.65 13.08
C LEU A 290 6.10 11.99 13.36
N PHE A 291 4.86 11.97 13.84
CA PHE A 291 4.13 13.21 14.03
C PHE A 291 3.34 13.20 15.32
N ARG A 292 3.13 14.41 15.85
CA ARG A 292 2.21 14.67 16.96
C ARG A 292 1.20 15.68 16.49
N VAL A 293 -0.08 15.38 16.67
CA VAL A 293 -1.14 16.39 16.56
C VAL A 293 -1.62 16.71 17.96
N SER A 294 -1.92 17.98 18.23
CA SER A 294 -2.42 18.48 19.53
C SER A 294 -3.61 19.41 19.32
N ILE A 295 -4.57 19.38 20.24
CA ILE A 295 -5.61 20.41 20.36
C ILE A 295 -5.31 21.20 21.64
N LEU A 296 -5.09 22.50 21.49
CA LEU A 296 -4.71 23.35 22.62
C LEU A 296 -5.93 23.78 23.40
N ASN A 297 -5.89 23.52 24.70
CA ASN A 297 -6.74 24.24 25.64
C ASN A 297 -6.33 25.73 25.66
N GLN A 298 -7.32 26.60 25.50
CA GLN A 298 -7.14 28.05 25.37
C GLN A 298 -7.33 28.80 26.70
N LYS A 299 -7.72 28.09 27.78
CA LYS A 299 -7.85 28.68 29.12
C LYS A 299 -6.51 28.66 29.86
N PRO A 300 -6.20 29.69 30.68
CA PRO A 300 -5.02 29.70 31.53
C PRO A 300 -4.95 28.46 32.44
N GLY A 301 -3.82 27.77 32.46
CA GLY A 301 -3.62 26.55 33.25
C GLY A 301 -4.31 25.29 32.70
N GLY A 302 -5.03 25.39 31.58
CA GLY A 302 -5.67 24.25 30.93
C GLY A 302 -4.67 23.31 30.24
N SER A 303 -4.86 22.01 30.41
CA SER A 303 -4.02 20.99 29.78
C SER A 303 -4.33 20.81 28.30
N HIS A 304 -3.32 20.82 27.44
CA HIS A 304 -3.46 20.46 26.03
C HIS A 304 -3.56 18.94 25.86
N ILE A 305 -4.34 18.49 24.88
CA ILE A 305 -4.33 17.09 24.46
C ILE A 305 -3.43 16.91 23.26
N HIS A 306 -2.74 15.78 23.21
CA HIS A 306 -1.90 15.42 22.08
C HIS A 306 -1.86 13.91 21.89
N ARG A 307 -1.66 13.48 20.65
CA ARG A 307 -1.42 12.08 20.29
C ARG A 307 -0.26 12.00 19.31
N ASP A 308 0.56 10.97 19.47
CA ASP A 308 1.68 10.66 18.58
C ASP A 308 1.33 9.49 17.66
N SER A 309 1.71 9.60 16.40
CA SER A 309 1.58 8.52 15.42
C SER A 309 2.74 8.60 14.43
N TYR A 310 2.82 7.60 13.57
CA TYR A 310 3.87 7.49 12.57
C TYR A 310 3.36 6.71 11.37
N GLY A 311 3.97 6.94 10.22
CA GLY A 311 3.65 6.23 8.99
C GLY A 311 4.29 6.85 7.77
N ARG A 312 4.18 6.17 6.64
CA ARG A 312 4.58 6.70 5.34
C ARG A 312 3.39 7.43 4.71
N PHE A 313 3.55 8.71 4.38
CA PHE A 313 2.62 9.45 3.54
C PHE A 313 3.03 9.25 2.08
N GLY A 314 2.13 8.77 1.20
CA GLY A 314 2.44 8.44 -0.20
C GLY A 314 1.37 7.53 -0.83
N ALA A 315 1.72 6.76 -1.89
CA ALA A 315 0.77 5.94 -2.64
C ALA A 315 -0.03 4.93 -1.79
N ASP A 316 0.55 4.37 -0.73
CA ASP A 316 -0.11 3.39 0.15
C ASP A 316 -1.02 4.01 1.21
N SER A 317 -0.79 5.27 1.57
CA SER A 317 -1.51 5.94 2.66
C SER A 317 -1.45 7.45 2.48
N ALA A 318 -2.58 8.02 2.09
CA ALA A 318 -2.74 9.47 1.95
C ALA A 318 -3.19 10.15 3.24
N SER A 319 -3.64 9.39 4.26
CA SER A 319 -4.18 9.94 5.50
C SER A 319 -3.84 9.04 6.68
N LEU A 320 -3.31 9.64 7.75
CA LEU A 320 -2.96 8.98 9.00
C LEU A 320 -3.45 9.83 10.18
N GLY A 321 -4.15 9.21 11.12
CA GLY A 321 -4.72 9.95 12.24
C GLY A 321 -5.57 9.08 13.16
N TRP A 322 -6.51 9.73 13.84
CA TRP A 322 -7.36 9.10 14.83
C TRP A 322 -8.81 9.40 14.52
N GLY A 323 -9.58 8.33 14.33
CA GLY A 323 -11.04 8.39 14.20
C GLY A 323 -11.74 8.65 15.53
N ASP A 324 -11.01 8.66 16.66
CA ASP A 324 -11.54 8.76 18.01
C ASP A 324 -10.72 9.75 18.86
N TYR A 325 -10.29 10.87 18.25
CA TYR A 325 -9.26 11.74 18.85
C TYR A 325 -9.70 12.37 20.18
N LEU A 326 -10.88 12.99 20.20
CA LEU A 326 -11.51 13.59 21.38
C LEU A 326 -13.03 13.42 21.29
N LYS A 327 -13.73 13.06 22.36
CA LYS A 327 -15.20 12.99 22.34
C LYS A 327 -15.80 14.36 22.05
N MET A 328 -16.90 14.40 21.29
CA MET A 328 -17.55 15.66 20.97
C MET A 328 -18.07 16.39 22.22
N ASP A 329 -18.59 15.67 23.21
CA ASP A 329 -19.06 16.26 24.47
C ASP A 329 -17.91 16.97 25.21
N ASP A 330 -16.74 16.33 25.32
CA ASP A 330 -15.55 16.90 25.97
C ASP A 330 -14.99 18.10 25.17
N PHE A 331 -15.05 18.03 23.84
CA PHE A 331 -14.60 19.12 22.97
C PHE A 331 -15.49 20.36 23.07
N LEU A 332 -16.81 20.15 23.17
CA LEU A 332 -17.83 21.20 23.22
C LEU A 332 -18.13 21.69 24.63
N ALA A 333 -17.60 21.03 25.67
CA ALA A 333 -17.79 21.40 27.06
C ALA A 333 -17.37 22.86 27.30
N ALA A 334 -18.30 23.67 27.82
CA ALA A 334 -18.07 25.10 28.05
C ALA A 334 -16.92 25.36 29.03
N ASP A 335 -16.71 24.44 29.98
CA ASP A 335 -15.60 24.45 30.91
C ASP A 335 -14.31 23.82 30.33
N GLY A 336 -14.41 22.96 29.32
CA GLY A 336 -13.31 22.20 28.72
C GLY A 336 -12.20 23.03 28.05
N GLY A 337 -12.53 24.19 27.46
CA GLY A 337 -11.53 25.16 26.97
C GLY A 337 -10.83 24.84 25.65
N TYR A 338 -11.18 23.74 24.97
CA TYR A 338 -10.66 23.41 23.63
C TYR A 338 -11.34 24.23 22.52
N LEU A 339 -12.66 24.37 22.60
CA LEU A 339 -13.45 25.34 21.83
C LEU A 339 -13.74 26.55 22.73
N PHE A 340 -13.10 27.68 22.46
CA PHE A 340 -13.24 28.90 23.25
C PHE A 340 -13.61 30.06 22.34
N ASP A 341 -14.75 30.71 22.62
CA ASP A 341 -15.30 31.80 21.79
C ASP A 341 -15.43 31.43 20.30
N GLY A 342 -15.89 30.20 20.04
CA GLY A 342 -16.01 29.64 18.68
C GLY A 342 -14.68 29.28 18.00
N ALA A 343 -13.54 29.56 18.64
CA ALA A 343 -12.21 29.28 18.11
C ALA A 343 -11.62 27.97 18.64
N VAL A 344 -10.78 27.32 17.83
CA VAL A 344 -9.99 26.13 18.18
C VAL A 344 -8.58 26.25 17.63
N VAL A 345 -7.58 25.71 18.33
CA VAL A 345 -6.18 25.71 17.90
C VAL A 345 -5.63 24.29 17.81
N PHE A 346 -5.20 23.92 16.61
CA PHE A 346 -4.52 22.67 16.32
C PHE A 346 -3.02 22.92 16.14
N ASN A 347 -2.19 22.01 16.68
CA ASN A 347 -0.76 21.98 16.42
C ASN A 347 -0.37 20.64 15.80
N ALA A 348 0.46 20.67 14.77
CA ALA A 348 1.14 19.48 14.24
C ALA A 348 2.66 19.66 14.33
N SER A 349 3.36 18.74 14.98
CA SER A 349 4.82 18.64 14.89
C SER A 349 5.19 17.40 14.08
N VAL A 350 6.00 17.56 13.04
CA VAL A 350 6.31 16.48 12.10
C VAL A 350 7.82 16.32 12.00
N HIS A 351 8.29 15.09 12.17
CA HIS A 351 9.67 14.70 11.96
C HIS A 351 9.74 13.69 10.81
N VAL A 352 10.33 14.11 9.70
CA VAL A 352 10.54 13.27 8.52
C VAL A 352 11.77 12.40 8.76
N ILE A 353 11.64 11.09 8.57
CA ILE A 353 12.76 10.16 8.54
C ILE A 353 13.45 10.33 7.18
N LYS A 354 14.69 10.82 7.20
CA LYS A 354 15.50 10.98 6.00
C LYS A 354 16.09 9.63 5.61
N GLU A 355 15.71 9.13 4.45
CA GLU A 355 16.15 7.84 3.93
C GLU A 355 16.56 7.92 2.46
N SER A 356 17.50 7.06 2.08
CA SER A 356 17.87 6.83 0.68
C SER A 356 18.06 5.35 0.41
N ASN A 357 17.91 4.92 -0.84
CA ASN A 357 18.09 3.53 -1.20
C ASN A 357 18.71 3.37 -2.58
N SER A 358 19.29 2.20 -2.81
CA SER A 358 19.82 1.76 -4.11
C SER A 358 19.51 0.28 -4.29
N PHE A 359 19.21 -0.11 -5.52
CA PHE A 359 18.86 -1.50 -5.85
C PHE A 359 19.62 -1.97 -7.09
N THR A 360 20.21 -3.15 -7.02
CA THR A 360 20.96 -3.78 -8.12
C THR A 360 20.47 -5.21 -8.35
N ARG A 361 20.42 -5.65 -9.61
CA ARG A 361 19.92 -6.98 -10.03
C ARG A 361 21.04 -7.98 -10.38
N SER A 362 22.30 -7.63 -10.16
CA SER A 362 23.45 -8.48 -10.50
C SER A 362 23.82 -9.39 -9.34
N LEU A 363 23.90 -10.70 -9.58
CA LEU A 363 24.63 -11.61 -8.67
C LEU A 363 26.10 -11.15 -8.57
N PRO A 364 26.75 -11.28 -7.40
CA PRO A 364 28.19 -11.08 -7.30
C PRO A 364 28.91 -12.01 -8.30
N THR A 365 29.74 -11.46 -9.18
CA THR A 365 30.64 -12.28 -10.01
C THR A 365 31.68 -12.92 -9.11
N VAL A 366 31.58 -14.23 -8.90
CA VAL A 366 32.63 -15.00 -8.23
C VAL A 366 33.81 -15.12 -9.20
N ALA A 367 34.96 -14.55 -8.81
CA ALA A 367 36.24 -14.82 -9.44
C ALA A 367 36.64 -16.26 -9.11
N GLY A 368 36.63 -17.17 -10.09
CA GLY A 368 37.07 -18.55 -9.84
C GLY A 368 36.76 -19.60 -10.91
N ILE A 369 35.81 -19.35 -11.83
CA ILE A 369 35.48 -20.32 -12.88
C ILE A 369 35.82 -19.75 -14.26
N SER A 370 37.10 -19.45 -14.47
CA SER A 370 37.69 -19.41 -15.81
C SER A 370 38.32 -20.77 -16.10
N GLY A 371 37.46 -21.77 -16.30
CA GLY A 371 37.87 -23.00 -16.99
C GLY A 371 38.10 -22.67 -18.46
N ALA A 372 39.27 -23.03 -18.98
CA ALA A 372 39.75 -22.74 -20.31
C ALA A 372 38.73 -23.16 -21.41
N GLY A 373 38.25 -22.18 -22.16
CA GLY A 373 37.38 -22.38 -23.32
C GLY A 373 37.02 -21.03 -23.93
N GLY A 374 37.86 -20.52 -24.83
CA GLY A 374 37.62 -19.26 -25.52
C GLY A 374 36.36 -19.31 -26.38
N GLY A 375 35.44 -18.37 -26.16
CA GLY A 375 34.29 -18.18 -27.05
C GLY A 375 33.15 -17.36 -26.44
N ARG A 376 33.06 -16.08 -26.84
CA ARG A 376 31.92 -15.15 -26.70
C ARG A 376 31.48 -14.79 -25.27
N SER A 377 31.94 -13.63 -24.83
CA SER A 377 31.32 -12.83 -23.76
C SER A 377 29.88 -12.45 -24.14
N GLY A 378 28.93 -13.33 -23.81
CA GLY A 378 27.53 -12.98 -23.67
C GLY A 378 27.29 -12.59 -22.23
N THR A 379 27.06 -11.31 -21.96
CA THR A 379 26.50 -10.85 -20.69
C THR A 379 25.24 -11.65 -20.40
N ARG A 380 25.28 -12.64 -19.49
CA ARG A 380 24.08 -13.33 -19.01
C ARG A 380 23.15 -12.25 -18.45
N LYS A 381 22.03 -12.00 -19.13
CA LYS A 381 20.95 -11.17 -18.59
C LYS A 381 20.59 -11.77 -17.23
N SER A 382 20.68 -11.00 -16.15
CA SER A 382 20.18 -11.41 -14.83
C SER A 382 18.73 -11.87 -15.01
N ASP A 383 18.37 -13.06 -14.53
CA ASP A 383 17.02 -13.63 -14.64
C ASP A 383 15.96 -12.80 -13.88
N GLY A 384 16.38 -11.74 -13.20
CA GLY A 384 15.54 -10.82 -12.43
C GLY A 384 15.13 -11.36 -11.07
N HIS A 385 15.45 -12.61 -10.72
CA HIS A 385 15.05 -13.30 -9.49
C HIS A 385 16.07 -13.13 -8.36
N PHE A 386 17.18 -12.45 -8.61
CA PHE A 386 18.09 -11.92 -7.59
C PHE A 386 17.99 -10.38 -7.50
N GLY A 387 18.13 -9.85 -6.29
CA GLY A 387 18.32 -8.42 -6.09
C GLY A 387 19.03 -8.09 -4.78
N LYS A 388 19.92 -7.10 -4.83
CA LYS A 388 20.55 -6.48 -3.66
C LYS A 388 19.98 -5.09 -3.46
N PHE A 389 19.34 -4.88 -2.32
CA PHE A 389 18.76 -3.62 -1.89
C PHE A 389 19.57 -3.05 -0.73
N VAL A 390 20.04 -1.81 -0.86
CA VAL A 390 20.74 -1.08 0.21
C VAL A 390 19.86 0.10 0.63
N TRP A 391 19.65 0.23 1.93
CA TRP A 391 18.80 1.24 2.53
C TRP A 391 19.55 2.01 3.60
N ARG A 392 19.55 3.33 3.52
CA ARG A 392 20.23 4.22 4.45
C ARG A 392 19.19 5.03 5.21
N ILE A 393 19.33 5.08 6.53
CA ILE A 393 18.54 5.96 7.39
C ILE A 393 19.50 6.95 8.03
N GLU A 394 19.33 8.23 7.73
CA GLU A 394 20.13 9.33 8.26
C GLU A 394 19.51 9.89 9.54
N ASN A 395 20.30 10.64 10.30
CA ASN A 395 19.93 11.25 11.58
C ASN A 395 19.42 10.22 12.62
N PHE A 396 20.03 9.03 12.69
CA PHE A 396 19.53 7.90 13.47
C PHE A 396 19.60 8.13 14.99
N THR A 397 20.57 8.89 15.47
CA THR A 397 20.68 9.32 16.87
C THR A 397 19.56 10.28 17.23
N ARG A 398 19.23 11.21 16.33
CA ARG A 398 18.06 12.10 16.51
C ARG A 398 16.75 11.30 16.58
N LEU A 399 16.60 10.28 15.74
CA LEU A 399 15.47 9.36 15.80
C LEU A 399 15.40 8.63 17.16
N LYS A 400 16.52 8.09 17.64
CA LYS A 400 16.62 7.44 18.97
C LYS A 400 16.14 8.37 20.09
N GLU A 401 16.67 9.59 20.15
CA GLU A 401 16.31 10.56 21.20
C GLU A 401 14.85 10.98 21.11
N LEU A 402 14.30 11.15 19.90
CA LEU A 402 12.90 11.47 19.71
C LEU A 402 11.99 10.33 20.20
N LEU A 403 12.30 9.08 19.87
CA LEU A 403 11.57 7.91 20.33
C LEU A 403 11.60 7.77 21.85
N LYS A 404 12.75 8.05 22.48
CA LYS A 404 12.90 8.07 23.94
C LYS A 404 12.07 9.20 24.56
N LYS A 405 12.22 10.44 24.07
CA LYS A 405 11.52 11.63 24.58
C LYS A 405 10.00 11.49 24.50
N ARG A 406 9.49 10.90 23.41
CA ARG A 406 8.06 10.69 23.19
C ARG A 406 7.52 9.35 23.71
N LYS A 407 8.38 8.53 24.35
CA LYS A 407 8.05 7.18 24.83
C LYS A 407 7.42 6.28 23.76
N ILE A 408 7.82 6.46 22.49
CA ILE A 408 7.30 5.65 21.38
C ILE A 408 7.99 4.28 21.43
N THR A 409 7.17 3.24 21.50
CA THR A 409 7.54 1.83 21.46
C THR A 409 6.89 1.14 20.27
N GLY A 410 7.55 0.13 19.68
CA GLY A 410 6.97 -0.62 18.57
C GLY A 410 6.97 0.09 17.20
N LEU A 411 7.69 1.22 17.06
CA LEU A 411 7.90 1.85 15.75
C LEU A 411 8.47 0.81 14.77
N CYS A 412 7.75 0.61 13.68
CA CYS A 412 8.06 -0.28 12.57
C CYS A 412 8.26 0.58 11.32
N ILE A 413 9.51 0.78 10.90
CA ILE A 413 9.82 1.56 9.69
C ILE A 413 9.97 0.58 8.53
N LYS A 414 9.31 0.87 7.41
CA LYS A 414 9.38 0.04 6.20
C LYS A 414 10.09 0.78 5.07
N SER A 415 11.09 0.18 4.45
CA SER A 415 11.74 0.78 3.28
C SER A 415 10.74 0.98 2.13
N ARG A 416 11.16 1.69 1.09
CA ARG A 416 10.48 1.62 -0.21
C ARG A 416 10.45 0.19 -0.73
N ARG A 417 9.47 -0.11 -1.59
CA ARG A 417 9.40 -1.40 -2.27
C ARG A 417 10.48 -1.52 -3.34
N PHE A 418 10.99 -2.73 -3.50
CA PHE A 418 11.85 -3.12 -4.61
C PHE A 418 11.39 -4.48 -5.14
N GLN A 419 11.48 -4.69 -6.45
CA GLN A 419 10.92 -5.88 -7.07
C GLN A 419 12.00 -6.91 -7.40
N VAL A 420 11.83 -8.14 -6.91
CA VAL A 420 12.67 -9.30 -7.25
C VAL A 420 11.77 -10.37 -7.87
N GLY A 421 12.13 -10.86 -9.06
CA GLY A 421 11.26 -11.68 -9.90
C GLY A 421 9.95 -10.95 -10.17
N ASN A 422 8.85 -11.54 -9.72
CA ASN A 422 7.50 -11.00 -9.80
C ASN A 422 6.92 -10.66 -8.41
N ARG A 423 7.78 -10.48 -7.41
CA ARG A 423 7.41 -10.23 -6.01
C ARG A 423 7.85 -8.84 -5.59
N ASP A 424 7.01 -8.21 -4.77
CA ASP A 424 7.32 -6.94 -4.11
C ASP A 424 7.99 -7.23 -2.77
N CYS A 425 9.21 -6.76 -2.62
CA CYS A 425 10.03 -6.90 -1.42
C CYS A 425 10.19 -5.55 -0.71
N ARG A 426 10.31 -5.57 0.62
CA ARG A 426 10.74 -4.40 1.41
C ARG A 426 11.40 -4.80 2.73
N LEU A 427 12.36 -4.00 3.19
CA LEU A 427 12.94 -4.12 4.52
C LEU A 427 11.99 -3.53 5.57
N ILE A 428 11.95 -4.18 6.73
CA ILE A 428 11.27 -3.70 7.93
C ILE A 428 12.30 -3.60 9.05
N VAL A 429 12.38 -2.45 9.70
CA VAL A 429 13.29 -2.19 10.81
C VAL A 429 12.50 -1.70 12.02
N TYR A 430 12.82 -2.25 13.19
CA TYR A 430 12.38 -1.74 14.48
C TYR A 430 13.58 -1.10 15.19
N PRO A 431 13.74 0.24 15.14
CA PRO A 431 14.94 0.93 15.64
C PRO A 431 15.22 0.72 17.13
N ARG A 432 14.17 0.45 17.92
CA ARG A 432 14.26 0.15 19.36
C ARG A 432 14.07 -1.33 19.70
N GLY A 433 13.93 -2.18 18.68
CA GLY A 433 13.65 -3.60 18.85
C GLY A 433 12.21 -3.95 19.17
N GLN A 434 11.97 -5.26 19.13
CA GLN A 434 10.73 -5.89 19.60
C GLN A 434 10.95 -6.79 20.83
N SER A 435 12.20 -7.09 21.21
CA SER A 435 12.52 -7.93 22.36
C SER A 435 12.53 -7.15 23.67
N GLN A 436 12.31 -7.87 24.78
CA GLN A 436 12.54 -7.34 26.12
C GLN A 436 14.04 -7.00 26.30
N PRO A 437 14.41 -6.11 27.23
CA PRO A 437 15.80 -5.74 27.47
C PRO A 437 16.73 -6.97 27.65
N PRO A 438 17.96 -6.95 27.09
CA PRO A 438 18.58 -5.84 26.36
C PRO A 438 17.95 -5.62 24.97
N CYS A 439 17.64 -4.37 24.66
CA CYS A 439 16.98 -4.01 23.41
C CYS A 439 17.93 -4.23 22.23
N HIS A 440 17.50 -5.04 21.26
CA HIS A 440 18.20 -5.28 20.01
C HIS A 440 17.50 -4.55 18.87
N LEU A 441 18.24 -4.05 17.88
CA LEU A 441 17.68 -3.71 16.58
C LEU A 441 17.05 -4.98 15.97
N SER A 442 15.83 -4.87 15.43
CA SER A 442 15.18 -5.97 14.70
C SER A 442 15.09 -5.62 13.22
N VAL A 443 15.38 -6.60 12.35
CA VAL A 443 15.39 -6.44 10.89
C VAL A 443 14.69 -7.63 10.23
N PHE A 444 13.76 -7.33 9.33
CA PHE A 444 12.97 -8.32 8.59
C PHE A 444 12.88 -7.97 7.11
N LEU A 445 12.62 -8.99 6.30
CA LEU A 445 12.25 -8.87 4.90
C LEU A 445 10.77 -9.24 4.76
N GLU A 446 9.97 -8.34 4.20
CA GLU A 446 8.60 -8.61 3.77
C GLU A 446 8.57 -8.88 2.27
N VAL A 447 7.87 -9.92 1.84
CA VAL A 447 7.65 -10.27 0.44
C VAL A 447 6.14 -10.40 0.19
N THR A 448 5.66 -9.84 -0.90
CA THR A 448 4.23 -9.86 -1.27
C THR A 448 4.04 -10.11 -2.76
N ASP A 449 2.86 -10.63 -3.16
CA ASP A 449 2.45 -10.70 -4.56
C ASP A 449 1.59 -9.49 -4.93
N PRO A 450 2.09 -8.54 -5.73
CA PRO A 450 1.29 -7.39 -6.15
C PRO A 450 0.13 -7.78 -7.09
N ARG A 451 0.20 -8.95 -7.74
CA ARG A 451 -0.80 -9.39 -8.73
C ARG A 451 -1.92 -10.21 -8.14
N ASN A 452 -1.73 -10.73 -6.91
CA ASN A 452 -2.66 -11.66 -6.30
C ASN A 452 -2.88 -11.35 -4.82
N THR A 453 -3.96 -10.63 -4.53
CA THR A 453 -4.40 -10.28 -3.17
C THR A 453 -5.43 -11.26 -2.61
N THR A 454 -6.02 -12.12 -3.44
CA THR A 454 -7.16 -12.98 -3.09
C THR A 454 -6.81 -14.45 -2.90
N SER A 455 -5.91 -15.04 -3.70
CA SER A 455 -5.48 -16.46 -3.57
C SER A 455 -4.27 -16.66 -2.63
N GLU A 456 -4.08 -17.90 -2.19
CA GLU A 456 -2.90 -18.36 -1.43
C GLU A 456 -1.67 -18.48 -2.35
N TRP A 457 -0.95 -17.37 -2.54
CA TRP A 457 0.35 -17.40 -3.19
C TRP A 457 1.43 -17.93 -2.24
N THR A 458 2.42 -18.64 -2.77
CA THR A 458 3.66 -18.93 -2.04
C THR A 458 4.88 -18.75 -2.94
N CYS A 459 6.05 -18.50 -2.34
CA CYS A 459 7.33 -18.56 -3.05
C CYS A 459 8.46 -18.90 -2.07
N PHE A 460 9.42 -19.70 -2.52
CA PHE A 460 10.63 -19.97 -1.75
C PHE A 460 11.66 -18.85 -1.96
N VAL A 461 12.18 -18.32 -0.87
CA VAL A 461 13.10 -17.17 -0.88
C VAL A 461 14.30 -17.49 0.00
N SER A 462 15.49 -17.44 -0.60
CA SER A 462 16.75 -17.34 0.13
C SER A 462 17.08 -15.86 0.30
N HIS A 463 17.27 -15.41 1.54
CA HIS A 463 17.61 -14.02 1.79
C HIS A 463 18.70 -13.87 2.81
N ARG A 464 19.44 -12.78 2.66
CA ARG A 464 20.54 -12.39 3.53
C ARG A 464 20.38 -10.93 3.89
N LEU A 465 20.14 -10.67 5.18
CA LEU A 465 19.99 -9.31 5.70
C LEU A 465 21.26 -8.90 6.42
N SER A 466 21.61 -7.61 6.36
CA SER A 466 22.81 -7.11 7.00
C SER A 466 22.62 -5.70 7.56
N VAL A 467 23.30 -5.44 8.69
CA VAL A 467 23.62 -4.08 9.14
C VAL A 467 25.09 -3.87 8.77
N VAL A 468 25.32 -2.96 7.82
CA VAL A 468 26.63 -2.76 7.20
C VAL A 468 27.53 -1.99 8.17
N ASN A 469 28.73 -2.51 8.38
CA ASN A 469 29.78 -1.78 9.04
C ASN A 469 30.47 -0.88 8.02
N GLN A 470 30.42 0.43 8.26
CA GLN A 470 30.88 1.44 7.31
C GLN A 470 32.39 1.72 7.41
N LYS A 471 33.08 1.09 8.38
CA LYS A 471 34.54 1.16 8.54
C LYS A 471 35.27 -0.07 7.97
N GLY A 472 34.56 -1.17 7.73
CA GLY A 472 35.11 -2.41 7.15
C GLY A 472 34.00 -3.41 6.85
N GLU A 473 33.89 -3.86 5.60
CA GLU A 473 32.80 -4.73 5.14
C GLU A 473 32.78 -6.07 5.89
N GLU A 474 33.96 -6.60 6.22
CA GLU A 474 34.17 -7.85 6.95
C GLU A 474 33.61 -7.83 8.38
N LYS A 475 33.36 -6.64 8.94
CA LYS A 475 32.77 -6.44 10.27
C LYS A 475 31.26 -6.24 10.24
N SER A 476 30.64 -6.33 9.06
CA SER A 476 29.19 -6.24 8.93
C SER A 476 28.51 -7.41 9.63
N ILE A 477 27.39 -7.16 10.31
CA ILE A 477 26.59 -8.24 10.89
C ILE A 477 25.60 -8.71 9.83
N MET A 478 25.70 -9.99 9.48
CA MET A 478 24.96 -10.62 8.41
C MET A 478 24.24 -11.86 8.94
N LYS A 479 22.97 -12.01 8.58
CA LYS A 479 22.19 -13.21 8.88
C LYS A 479 21.45 -13.66 7.62
N GLU A 480 21.41 -14.97 7.40
CA GLU A 480 20.79 -15.59 6.24
C GLU A 480 19.71 -16.59 6.66
N SER A 481 18.69 -16.73 5.83
CA SER A 481 17.61 -17.70 6.03
C SER A 481 16.96 -18.05 4.70
N GLN A 482 16.43 -19.27 4.62
CA GLN A 482 15.55 -19.69 3.54
C GLN A 482 14.15 -19.93 4.10
N ASN A 483 13.15 -19.27 3.53
CA ASN A 483 11.76 -19.45 3.96
C ASN A 483 10.82 -19.48 2.76
N ARG A 484 9.72 -20.20 2.91
CA ARG A 484 8.59 -20.13 1.97
C ARG A 484 7.64 -19.04 2.44
N TYR A 485 7.66 -17.92 1.73
CA TYR A 485 6.77 -16.78 1.98
C TYR A 485 5.38 -17.08 1.45
N SER A 486 4.37 -16.59 2.14
CA SER A 486 2.96 -16.73 1.78
C SER A 486 2.13 -15.55 2.27
N LYS A 487 0.81 -15.59 2.02
CA LYS A 487 -0.14 -14.62 2.58
C LYS A 487 -0.17 -14.64 4.12
N SER A 488 -0.05 -15.82 4.74
CA SER A 488 -0.03 -16.01 6.20
C SER A 488 1.34 -15.76 6.83
N ALA A 489 2.43 -15.94 6.08
CA ALA A 489 3.81 -15.75 6.53
C ALA A 489 4.59 -14.90 5.52
N LYS A 490 4.28 -13.60 5.49
CA LYS A 490 4.82 -12.65 4.50
C LYS A 490 6.11 -11.94 4.93
N ASP A 491 6.46 -12.01 6.21
CA ASP A 491 7.64 -11.37 6.77
C ASP A 491 8.47 -12.33 7.62
N TRP A 492 9.77 -12.36 7.34
CA TRP A 492 10.75 -13.20 8.04
C TRP A 492 11.99 -12.38 8.38
N GLY A 493 12.65 -12.70 9.49
CA GLY A 493 13.82 -11.96 9.95
C GLY A 493 14.13 -12.23 11.42
N TRP A 494 14.85 -11.31 12.04
CA TRP A 494 15.38 -11.49 13.40
C TRP A 494 14.94 -10.36 14.33
N ARG A 495 14.27 -10.75 15.41
CA ARG A 495 13.96 -9.85 16.54
C ARG A 495 15.22 -9.34 17.22
N GLU A 496 16.24 -10.19 17.31
CA GLU A 496 17.54 -9.88 17.91
C GLU A 496 18.61 -9.89 16.81
N PHE A 497 18.71 -8.79 16.07
CA PHE A 497 19.66 -8.68 14.95
C PHE A 497 21.03 -8.15 15.41
N LEU A 498 21.04 -6.96 16.03
CA LEU A 498 22.23 -6.26 16.52
C LEU A 498 21.89 -5.56 17.84
N THR A 499 22.74 -5.65 18.86
CA THR A 499 22.46 -4.95 20.13
C THR A 499 22.45 -3.44 19.90
N LEU A 500 21.54 -2.71 20.56
CA LEU A 500 21.55 -1.24 20.46
C LEU A 500 22.83 -0.65 21.06
N THR A 501 23.47 -1.31 22.01
CA THR A 501 24.77 -0.89 22.56
C THR A 501 25.83 -0.86 21.46
N SER A 502 25.99 -1.95 20.70
CA SER A 502 26.95 -2.01 19.60
C SER A 502 26.57 -1.09 18.44
N LEU A 503 25.28 -0.92 18.15
CA LEU A 503 24.82 -0.02 17.08
C LEU A 503 25.19 1.45 17.35
N PHE A 504 25.06 1.90 18.60
CA PHE A 504 25.30 3.29 18.99
C PHE A 504 26.73 3.55 19.51
N ASP A 505 27.59 2.53 19.54
CA ASP A 505 29.01 2.70 19.78
C ASP A 505 29.67 3.32 18.54
N GLN A 506 30.26 4.51 18.71
CA GLN A 506 30.90 5.27 17.63
C GLN A 506 32.13 4.55 17.06
N ASP A 507 32.76 3.69 17.85
CA ASP A 507 33.95 2.95 17.44
C ASP A 507 33.60 1.68 16.68
N ALA A 508 32.44 1.07 16.97
CA ALA A 508 31.97 -0.17 16.35
C ALA A 508 31.74 -0.07 14.83
N GLY A 509 31.47 1.12 14.29
CA GLY A 509 31.44 1.38 12.83
C GLY A 509 30.09 1.16 12.13
N PHE A 510 29.02 0.83 12.86
CA PHE A 510 27.67 0.68 12.30
C PHE A 510 26.95 2.02 12.09
N LEU A 511 27.24 3.01 12.93
CA LEU A 511 26.71 4.37 12.85
C LEU A 511 27.84 5.34 12.47
N VAL A 512 27.83 5.83 11.24
CA VAL A 512 28.83 6.80 10.73
C VAL A 512 28.08 7.99 10.15
N GLN A 513 28.51 9.21 10.47
CA GLN A 513 27.82 10.45 10.06
C GLN A 513 26.30 10.41 10.38
N ASP A 514 25.98 9.94 11.59
CA ASP A 514 24.61 9.71 12.07
C ASP A 514 23.72 8.87 11.13
N THR A 515 24.32 8.00 10.33
CA THR A 515 23.65 7.18 9.33
C THR A 515 23.86 5.69 9.60
N VAL A 516 22.77 4.92 9.52
CA VAL A 516 22.81 3.44 9.57
C VAL A 516 22.48 2.89 8.18
N VAL A 517 23.24 1.89 7.75
CA VAL A 517 23.09 1.26 6.43
C VAL A 517 22.64 -0.18 6.59
N PHE A 518 21.50 -0.50 5.99
CA PHE A 518 20.93 -1.85 5.91
C PHE A 518 21.12 -2.40 4.49
N SER A 519 21.31 -3.70 4.37
CA SER A 519 21.34 -4.41 3.09
C SER A 519 20.43 -5.63 3.14
N ALA A 520 19.75 -5.91 2.03
CA ALA A 520 19.00 -7.14 1.78
C ALA A 520 19.42 -7.72 0.44
N GLU A 521 19.98 -8.92 0.45
CA GLU A 521 20.18 -9.73 -0.75
C GLU A 521 19.08 -10.78 -0.77
N VAL A 522 18.34 -10.83 -1.88
CA VAL A 522 17.12 -11.64 -2.02
C VAL A 522 17.25 -12.44 -3.30
N LEU A 523 17.13 -13.76 -3.18
CA LEU A 523 17.04 -14.70 -4.29
C LEU A 523 15.71 -15.47 -4.18
N ILE A 524 14.89 -15.37 -5.21
CA ILE A 524 13.58 -16.03 -5.27
C ILE A 524 13.67 -17.24 -6.19
N LEU A 525 13.15 -18.38 -5.73
CA LEU A 525 13.04 -19.57 -6.55
C LEU A 525 11.99 -19.35 -7.64
N LYS A 526 12.42 -19.44 -8.90
CA LYS A 526 11.51 -19.48 -10.04
C LYS A 526 11.02 -20.92 -10.18
N GLU A 527 9.79 -21.18 -9.77
CA GLU A 527 9.22 -22.53 -9.76
C GLU A 527 7.84 -22.60 -10.42
N THR A 528 7.56 -23.75 -11.03
CA THR A 528 6.23 -24.14 -11.49
C THR A 528 5.92 -25.52 -10.90
N ALA A 529 4.74 -25.67 -10.30
CA ALA A 529 4.35 -26.93 -9.67
C ALA A 529 2.91 -27.32 -10.01
N THR A 530 2.72 -28.53 -10.53
CA THR A 530 1.44 -29.07 -10.99
C THR A 530 1.17 -30.42 -10.33
N MET A 531 -0.06 -30.59 -9.84
CA MET A 531 -0.56 -31.89 -9.38
C MET A 531 -1.42 -32.48 -10.49
N GLN A 532 -1.18 -33.74 -10.83
CA GLN A 532 -2.05 -34.53 -11.70
C GLN A 532 -2.78 -35.53 -10.81
N GLU A 533 -4.06 -35.29 -10.59
CA GLU A 533 -4.98 -36.23 -9.94
C GLU A 533 -5.67 -37.08 -11.01
N LEU A 534 -6.03 -38.32 -10.66
CA LEU A 534 -6.85 -39.18 -11.52
C LEU A 534 -8.31 -38.77 -11.38
N SER A 535 -9.02 -38.64 -12.49
CA SER A 535 -10.48 -38.48 -12.47
C SER A 535 -11.16 -39.82 -12.20
N ASP A 536 -12.34 -39.80 -11.58
CA ASP A 536 -13.16 -41.01 -11.32
C ASP A 536 -13.46 -41.81 -12.61
N GLU A 537 -13.47 -41.14 -13.77
CA GLU A 537 -13.64 -41.77 -15.10
C GLU A 537 -12.46 -42.68 -15.51
N ASP A 538 -11.24 -42.41 -15.01
CA ASP A 538 -10.07 -43.25 -15.26
C ASP A 538 -10.11 -44.57 -14.44
N TYR A 539 -10.84 -44.58 -13.32
CA TYR A 539 -11.04 -45.76 -12.47
C TYR A 539 -12.04 -46.77 -13.10
N GLU A 540 -13.05 -46.30 -13.84
CA GLU A 540 -14.03 -47.18 -14.50
C GLU A 540 -13.48 -47.90 -15.75
N ILE A 541 -12.54 -47.29 -16.48
CA ILE A 541 -11.95 -47.87 -17.69
C ILE A 541 -11.07 -49.09 -17.35
N CYS A 542 -10.38 -49.07 -16.21
CA CYS A 542 -9.61 -50.22 -15.71
C CYS A 542 -10.49 -51.37 -15.19
N SER A 543 -11.76 -51.09 -14.86
CA SER A 543 -12.67 -52.06 -14.25
C SER A 543 -13.49 -52.88 -15.27
N SER A 544 -13.49 -52.47 -16.55
CA SER A 544 -14.45 -52.95 -17.55
C SER A 544 -13.85 -53.66 -18.77
N SER A 545 -12.53 -53.85 -18.87
CA SER A 545 -11.89 -54.48 -20.04
C SER A 545 -11.28 -55.87 -19.75
N SER A 546 -12.12 -56.91 -19.82
CA SER A 546 -11.68 -58.29 -20.00
C SER A 546 -11.34 -58.54 -21.48
N GLY A 547 -10.07 -58.40 -21.88
CA GLY A 547 -9.59 -58.83 -23.21
C GLY A 547 -8.26 -58.22 -23.66
N TYR A 548 -7.25 -59.08 -23.82
CA TYR A 548 -5.87 -58.93 -24.35
C TYR A 548 -5.38 -57.61 -25.03
N GLN A 549 -4.17 -57.16 -24.58
CA GLN A 549 -3.23 -56.11 -25.09
C GLN A 549 -3.72 -54.65 -24.93
N ILE A 550 -3.03 -53.65 -24.33
CA ILE A 550 -1.60 -53.27 -24.21
C ILE A 550 -1.36 -52.62 -22.81
N ASP A 551 -0.15 -52.75 -22.26
CA ASP A 551 0.35 -52.08 -21.04
C ASP A 551 -0.19 -50.65 -20.83
N THR A 552 -1.16 -50.52 -19.94
CA THR A 552 -1.51 -49.23 -19.32
C THR A 552 -1.59 -49.47 -17.81
N LEU A 553 -0.42 -49.38 -17.17
CA LEU A 553 -0.25 -49.35 -15.72
C LEU A 553 -1.20 -48.29 -15.12
N PRO A 554 -1.85 -48.53 -13.96
CA PRO A 554 -2.64 -47.50 -13.30
C PRO A 554 -1.75 -46.26 -13.11
N LYS A 555 -2.17 -45.13 -13.69
CA LYS A 555 -1.47 -43.86 -13.48
C LYS A 555 -1.65 -43.50 -12.01
N HIS A 556 -0.58 -43.26 -11.28
CA HIS A 556 -0.69 -42.80 -9.89
C HIS A 556 -0.77 -41.27 -9.84
N PRO A 557 -1.35 -40.67 -8.78
CA PRO A 557 -1.28 -39.23 -8.58
C PRO A 557 0.17 -38.76 -8.57
N SER A 558 0.49 -37.74 -9.35
CA SER A 558 1.87 -37.25 -9.47
C SER A 558 1.97 -35.74 -9.28
N PHE A 559 2.97 -35.35 -8.49
CA PHE A 559 3.37 -33.98 -8.28
C PHE A 559 4.63 -33.70 -9.09
N THR A 560 4.53 -32.74 -10.03
CA THR A 560 5.67 -32.27 -10.82
C THR A 560 6.13 -30.91 -10.32
N TRP A 561 7.41 -30.79 -9.99
CA TRP A 561 8.05 -29.55 -9.57
C TRP A 561 9.18 -29.18 -10.52
N LYS A 562 9.00 -28.06 -11.23
CA LYS A 562 10.00 -27.46 -12.12
C LYS A 562 10.69 -26.32 -11.41
N VAL A 563 12.01 -26.39 -11.30
CA VAL A 563 12.86 -25.31 -10.81
C VAL A 563 13.56 -24.69 -12.01
N GLU A 564 13.19 -23.46 -12.36
CA GLU A 564 13.54 -22.79 -13.62
C GLU A 564 14.73 -21.83 -13.52
N ASN A 565 15.34 -21.72 -12.33
CA ASN A 565 16.58 -20.97 -12.08
C ASN A 565 17.54 -21.76 -11.18
N PHE A 566 17.68 -23.06 -11.47
CA PHE A 566 18.39 -24.04 -10.65
C PHE A 566 19.84 -23.64 -10.34
N LEU A 567 20.57 -23.11 -11.32
CA LEU A 567 21.96 -22.67 -11.16
C LEU A 567 22.11 -21.56 -10.12
N SER A 568 21.09 -20.72 -9.92
CA SER A 568 21.12 -19.67 -8.89
C SER A 568 21.05 -20.24 -7.47
N PHE A 569 20.52 -21.45 -7.32
CA PHE A 569 20.40 -22.13 -6.03
C PHE A 569 21.49 -23.18 -5.79
N LYS A 570 22.41 -23.40 -6.75
CA LYS A 570 23.47 -24.41 -6.62
C LYS A 570 24.28 -24.25 -5.33
N GLU A 571 24.89 -23.08 -5.13
CA GLU A 571 25.71 -22.81 -3.94
C GLU A 571 24.89 -22.89 -2.64
N ILE A 572 23.60 -22.56 -2.69
CA ILE A 572 22.69 -22.69 -1.54
C ILE A 572 22.47 -24.17 -1.22
N MET A 573 22.29 -25.03 -2.22
CA MET A 573 22.06 -26.46 -2.02
C MET A 573 23.26 -27.18 -1.41
N GLU A 574 24.48 -26.66 -1.56
CA GLU A 574 25.70 -27.20 -0.92
C GLU A 574 25.68 -27.06 0.62
N THR A 575 24.92 -26.09 1.14
CA THR A 575 24.91 -25.78 2.58
C THR A 575 23.53 -25.87 3.22
N ARG A 576 22.47 -25.84 2.43
CA ARG A 576 21.07 -25.70 2.86
C ARG A 576 20.15 -26.47 1.93
N LYS A 577 18.92 -26.70 2.38
CA LYS A 577 17.88 -27.38 1.61
C LYS A 577 16.98 -26.38 0.91
N ILE A 578 16.50 -26.74 -0.27
CA ILE A 578 15.38 -26.07 -0.94
C ILE A 578 14.15 -26.98 -0.93
N PHE A 579 12.96 -26.36 -0.97
CA PHE A 579 11.71 -27.09 -0.80
C PHE A 579 10.69 -26.68 -1.85
N SER A 580 9.90 -27.63 -2.34
CA SER A 580 8.71 -27.34 -3.14
C SER A 580 7.62 -26.67 -2.28
N LYS A 581 6.54 -26.22 -2.93
CA LYS A 581 5.29 -25.97 -2.19
C LYS A 581 4.74 -27.30 -1.64
N TYR A 582 3.95 -27.21 -0.58
CA TYR A 582 3.16 -28.34 -0.14
C TYR A 582 2.12 -28.73 -1.19
N PHE A 583 1.84 -30.03 -1.27
CA PHE A 583 0.80 -30.63 -2.09
C PHE A 583 0.07 -31.69 -1.27
N GLN A 584 -1.19 -31.94 -1.62
CA GLN A 584 -2.03 -32.91 -0.95
C GLN A 584 -2.01 -34.23 -1.72
N ALA A 585 -1.84 -35.35 -1.02
CA ALA A 585 -2.01 -36.68 -1.59
C ALA A 585 -2.48 -37.67 -0.50
N GLY A 586 -3.56 -38.41 -0.77
CA GLY A 586 -4.09 -39.40 0.18
C GLY A 586 -4.45 -38.85 1.56
N GLY A 587 -4.87 -37.57 1.64
CA GLY A 587 -5.17 -36.88 2.90
C GLY A 587 -3.93 -36.41 3.69
N CYS A 588 -2.74 -36.56 3.12
CA CYS A 588 -1.48 -36.06 3.68
C CYS A 588 -1.04 -34.77 2.98
N GLU A 589 -0.51 -33.84 3.74
CA GLU A 589 0.20 -32.69 3.22
C GLU A 589 1.70 -32.99 3.12
N LEU A 590 2.25 -32.96 1.90
CA LEU A 590 3.60 -33.43 1.57
C LEU A 590 4.37 -32.37 0.78
N ARG A 591 5.71 -32.40 0.83
CA ARG A 591 6.57 -31.58 -0.04
C ARG A 591 7.91 -32.26 -0.33
N ILE A 592 8.52 -31.89 -1.45
CA ILE A 592 9.83 -32.37 -1.87
C ILE A 592 10.90 -31.47 -1.24
N GLY A 593 11.89 -32.08 -0.57
CA GLY A 593 13.12 -31.43 -0.12
C GLY A 593 14.32 -31.86 -0.96
N VAL A 594 15.16 -30.90 -1.36
CA VAL A 594 16.35 -31.13 -2.20
C VAL A 594 17.57 -30.41 -1.63
N TYR A 595 18.71 -31.08 -1.64
CA TYR A 595 20.02 -30.51 -1.30
C TYR A 595 21.16 -31.28 -1.99
N GLU A 596 22.34 -30.69 -1.97
CA GLU A 596 23.57 -31.30 -2.47
C GLU A 596 24.44 -31.76 -1.31
N SER A 597 25.04 -32.95 -1.42
CA SER A 597 26.00 -33.47 -0.45
C SER A 597 27.12 -34.19 -1.19
N PHE A 598 28.35 -33.72 -1.07
CA PHE A 598 29.54 -34.28 -1.73
C PHE A 598 29.31 -34.53 -3.24
N ASP A 599 28.87 -33.49 -3.97
CA ASP A 599 28.54 -33.55 -5.41
C ASP A 599 27.41 -34.55 -5.74
N THR A 600 26.64 -35.03 -4.76
CA THR A 600 25.50 -35.93 -4.98
C THR A 600 24.19 -35.19 -4.70
N MET A 601 23.24 -35.30 -5.64
CA MET A 601 21.89 -34.76 -5.48
C MET A 601 21.08 -35.64 -4.52
N CYS A 602 20.65 -35.08 -3.40
CA CYS A 602 19.86 -35.75 -2.37
C CYS A 602 18.43 -35.22 -2.37
N ILE A 603 17.46 -36.12 -2.50
CA ILE A 603 16.04 -35.80 -2.58
C ILE A 603 15.29 -36.62 -1.55
N TYR A 604 14.30 -36.03 -0.91
CA TYR A 604 13.43 -36.74 0.02
C TYR A 604 12.05 -36.10 0.07
N LEU A 605 11.08 -36.87 0.56
CA LEU A 605 9.71 -36.44 0.81
C LEU A 605 9.54 -36.17 2.30
N GLU A 606 8.83 -35.10 2.66
CA GLU A 606 8.48 -34.80 4.05
C GLU A 606 7.03 -34.32 4.16
N SER A 607 6.41 -34.58 5.31
CA SER A 607 5.02 -34.19 5.61
C SER A 607 4.96 -32.97 6.53
N ASP A 608 3.90 -32.16 6.41
CA ASP A 608 3.60 -31.11 7.39
C ASP A 608 2.98 -31.73 8.64
N GLN A 609 3.71 -31.71 9.77
CA GLN A 609 3.20 -32.18 11.06
C GLN A 609 2.37 -31.12 11.80
N SER A 610 2.23 -29.91 11.23
CA SER A 610 1.58 -28.77 11.87
C SER A 610 0.19 -28.44 11.30
N SER A 611 -0.15 -28.95 10.12
CA SER A 611 -1.49 -28.79 9.56
C SER A 611 -2.46 -29.71 10.30
N GLY A 612 -3.61 -29.17 10.71
CA GLY A 612 -4.58 -29.80 11.61
C GLY A 612 -5.32 -31.03 11.06
N VAL A 613 -4.64 -31.90 10.30
CA VAL A 613 -4.97 -33.31 10.20
C VAL A 613 -4.96 -33.85 11.63
N ASP A 614 -6.01 -34.56 12.00
CA ASP A 614 -6.15 -35.27 13.27
C ASP A 614 -4.77 -35.74 13.79
N PRO A 615 -4.26 -35.20 14.92
CA PRO A 615 -2.93 -35.50 15.44
C PRO A 615 -2.69 -36.99 15.65
N ASP A 616 -3.74 -37.80 15.65
CA ASP A 616 -3.70 -39.25 15.80
C ASP A 616 -3.43 -39.97 14.47
N LYS A 617 -3.67 -39.35 13.30
CA LYS A 617 -3.48 -39.98 11.99
C LYS A 617 -2.02 -39.97 11.53
N ASN A 618 -1.38 -41.13 11.60
CA ASN A 618 -0.10 -41.42 10.95
C ASN A 618 -0.39 -42.09 9.60
N PHE A 619 0.39 -41.80 8.58
CA PHE A 619 0.24 -42.42 7.27
C PHE A 619 1.58 -42.99 6.81
N TRP A 620 1.53 -44.16 6.17
CA TRP A 620 2.63 -44.69 5.41
C TRP A 620 2.43 -44.31 3.95
N VAL A 621 3.41 -43.60 3.40
CA VAL A 621 3.39 -43.08 2.04
C VAL A 621 4.49 -43.77 1.27
N HIS A 622 4.12 -44.58 0.28
CA HIS A 622 5.01 -45.18 -0.69
C HIS A 622 5.01 -44.34 -1.96
N TYR A 623 6.20 -43.93 -2.39
CA TYR A 623 6.34 -42.99 -3.49
C TYR A 623 7.53 -43.32 -4.37
N LYS A 624 7.42 -42.89 -5.63
CA LYS A 624 8.50 -42.87 -6.60
C LYS A 624 8.94 -41.44 -6.84
N MET A 625 10.21 -41.17 -6.60
CA MET A 625 10.85 -39.90 -6.87
C MET A 625 11.65 -40.00 -8.18
N ALA A 626 11.62 -38.97 -9.01
CA ALA A 626 12.37 -38.94 -10.26
C ALA A 626 12.98 -37.57 -10.58
N ILE A 627 14.14 -37.60 -11.24
CA ILE A 627 14.72 -36.45 -11.96
C ILE A 627 14.52 -36.72 -13.45
N LEU A 628 13.67 -35.93 -14.10
CA LEU A 628 13.34 -36.16 -15.50
C LEU A 628 14.50 -35.80 -16.42
N ASN A 629 14.76 -36.67 -17.39
CA ASN A 629 15.58 -36.33 -18.53
C ASN A 629 14.69 -35.66 -19.59
N GLN A 630 14.91 -34.38 -19.83
CA GLN A 630 14.06 -33.54 -20.67
C GLN A 630 14.37 -33.68 -22.18
N LYS A 631 15.48 -34.33 -22.54
CA LYS A 631 15.85 -34.64 -23.94
C LYS A 631 15.44 -36.06 -24.35
N ASN A 632 15.52 -37.03 -23.43
CA ASN A 632 15.20 -38.42 -23.69
C ASN A 632 14.55 -39.04 -22.44
N SER A 633 13.24 -39.26 -22.48
CA SER A 633 12.45 -39.78 -21.35
C SER A 633 12.95 -41.12 -20.80
N LEU A 634 13.52 -41.98 -21.66
CA LEU A 634 14.08 -43.29 -21.26
C LEU A 634 15.31 -43.18 -20.37
N LYS A 635 15.97 -42.01 -20.32
CA LYS A 635 17.11 -41.73 -19.44
C LYS A 635 16.71 -41.08 -18.11
N THR A 636 15.43 -40.98 -17.81
CA THR A 636 14.94 -40.48 -16.52
C THR A 636 15.43 -41.37 -15.39
N VAL A 637 15.96 -40.76 -14.33
CA VAL A 637 16.40 -41.49 -13.14
C VAL A 637 15.27 -41.47 -12.12
N CYS A 638 14.85 -42.65 -11.65
CA CYS A 638 13.80 -42.79 -10.65
C CYS A 638 14.26 -43.71 -9.50
N LYS A 639 13.75 -43.45 -8.30
CA LYS A 639 13.97 -44.24 -7.09
C LYS A 639 12.68 -44.29 -6.28
N GLU A 640 12.38 -45.45 -5.72
CA GLU A 640 11.21 -45.64 -4.85
C GLU A 640 11.64 -45.62 -3.38
N SER A 641 10.76 -45.13 -2.53
CA SER A 641 10.97 -45.07 -1.09
C SER A 641 9.65 -44.92 -0.35
N SER A 642 9.69 -45.05 0.97
CA SER A 642 8.54 -44.79 1.83
C SER A 642 8.92 -43.94 3.04
N ILE A 643 7.92 -43.21 3.55
CA ILE A 643 7.98 -42.46 4.81
C ILE A 643 6.77 -42.78 5.66
N CYS A 644 6.89 -42.67 6.99
CA CYS A 644 5.71 -42.51 7.83
C CYS A 644 5.61 -41.04 8.27
N THR A 645 4.42 -40.44 8.19
CA THR A 645 4.27 -38.99 8.37
C THR A 645 4.64 -38.48 9.78
N LYS A 646 4.56 -39.34 10.81
CA LYS A 646 4.95 -38.99 12.20
C LYS A 646 6.39 -39.31 12.58
N THR A 647 7.00 -40.39 12.06
CA THR A 647 8.36 -40.75 12.45
C THR A 647 9.37 -39.96 11.62
N TRP A 648 10.45 -39.49 12.26
CA TRP A 648 11.54 -38.80 11.55
C TRP A 648 12.41 -39.82 10.79
N ASN A 649 11.81 -40.54 9.84
CA ASN A 649 12.49 -41.46 8.93
C ASN A 649 12.42 -40.90 7.50
N ASN A 650 12.95 -39.69 7.29
CA ASN A 650 13.13 -39.15 5.95
C ASN A 650 14.17 -40.00 5.22
N SER A 651 13.73 -41.05 4.54
CA SER A 651 14.55 -41.92 3.69
C SER A 651 15.16 -41.09 2.57
N VAL A 652 16.34 -40.51 2.82
CA VAL A 652 17.02 -39.66 1.85
C VAL A 652 17.45 -40.50 0.65
N LEU A 653 16.97 -40.12 -0.52
CA LEU A 653 17.35 -40.73 -1.79
C LEU A 653 18.54 -39.97 -2.38
N GLN A 654 19.69 -40.64 -2.44
CA GLN A 654 20.86 -40.15 -3.18
C GLN A 654 20.69 -40.49 -4.66
N PHE A 655 20.63 -39.52 -5.56
CA PHE A 655 20.35 -39.77 -6.98
C PHE A 655 21.63 -39.96 -7.80
N MET A 656 22.13 -38.87 -8.37
CA MET A 656 23.26 -38.83 -9.30
C MET A 656 24.11 -37.61 -8.98
N LYS A 657 25.28 -37.51 -9.61
CA LYS A 657 26.17 -36.39 -9.35
C LYS A 657 25.59 -35.08 -9.88
N VAL A 658 25.82 -33.99 -9.16
CA VAL A 658 25.44 -32.65 -9.61
C VAL A 658 26.26 -32.30 -10.86
N SER A 659 27.54 -32.69 -10.93
CA SER A 659 28.34 -32.59 -12.15
C SER A 659 27.65 -33.16 -13.40
N ASP A 660 27.00 -34.32 -13.26
CA ASP A 660 26.34 -35.04 -14.36
C ASP A 660 25.00 -34.39 -14.72
N ILE A 661 24.29 -33.82 -13.75
CA ILE A 661 23.07 -33.03 -13.98
C ILE A 661 23.40 -31.75 -14.76
N LEU A 662 24.54 -31.12 -14.44
CA LEU A 662 24.99 -29.87 -15.04
C LEU A 662 25.57 -30.04 -16.45
N ASP A 663 25.88 -31.27 -16.89
CA ASP A 663 26.30 -31.55 -18.26
C ASP A 663 25.17 -31.20 -19.26
N PRO A 664 25.37 -30.22 -20.15
CA PRO A 664 24.36 -29.82 -21.14
C PRO A 664 23.92 -30.97 -22.05
N GLU A 665 24.76 -31.97 -22.28
CA GLU A 665 24.44 -33.12 -23.14
C GLU A 665 23.72 -34.25 -22.40
N ALA A 666 23.81 -34.31 -21.06
CA ALA A 666 23.12 -35.32 -20.26
C ALA A 666 21.59 -35.17 -20.31
N GLY A 667 21.07 -33.94 -20.45
CA GLY A 667 19.64 -33.67 -20.69
C GLY A 667 18.76 -33.53 -19.44
N PHE A 668 19.35 -33.53 -18.23
CA PHE A 668 18.62 -33.32 -16.97
C PHE A 668 18.36 -31.84 -16.67
N LEU A 669 19.33 -30.97 -16.95
CA LEU A 669 19.20 -29.51 -16.88
C LEU A 669 19.04 -28.93 -18.28
N VAL A 670 17.87 -28.36 -18.59
CA VAL A 670 17.59 -27.73 -19.89
C VAL A 670 17.15 -26.30 -19.66
N ARG A 671 17.86 -25.32 -20.24
CA ARG A 671 17.58 -23.88 -20.06
C ARG A 671 17.47 -23.47 -18.58
N ASP A 672 18.41 -23.94 -17.75
CA ASP A 672 18.42 -23.72 -16.29
C ASP A 672 17.20 -24.29 -15.54
N THR A 673 16.46 -25.18 -16.21
CA THR A 673 15.30 -25.86 -15.64
C THR A 673 15.63 -27.31 -15.32
N ILE A 674 15.41 -27.71 -14.07
CA ILE A 674 15.39 -29.11 -13.63
C ILE A 674 13.95 -29.48 -13.26
N VAL A 675 13.57 -30.75 -13.45
CA VAL A 675 12.21 -31.23 -13.17
C VAL A 675 12.26 -32.44 -12.24
N PHE A 676 11.68 -32.27 -11.07
CA PHE A 676 11.45 -33.33 -10.09
C PHE A 676 10.02 -33.82 -10.21
N VAL A 677 9.81 -35.13 -10.11
CA VAL A 677 8.48 -35.74 -10.09
C VAL A 677 8.39 -36.65 -8.88
N CYS A 678 7.33 -36.49 -8.10
CA CYS A 678 6.96 -37.41 -7.02
C CYS A 678 5.62 -38.05 -7.38
N GLU A 679 5.64 -39.34 -7.64
CA GLU A 679 4.47 -40.17 -7.91
C GLU A 679 4.11 -40.94 -6.64
N ILE A 680 2.87 -40.84 -6.20
CA ILE A 680 2.38 -41.47 -4.97
C ILE A 680 1.81 -42.85 -5.32
N ILE A 681 2.60 -43.88 -5.06
CA ILE A 681 2.24 -45.27 -5.39
C ILE A 681 1.12 -45.75 -4.45
N ASP A 682 1.31 -45.54 -3.15
CA ASP A 682 0.33 -45.93 -2.12
C ASP A 682 0.38 -44.95 -0.94
N CYS A 683 -0.76 -44.74 -0.30
CA CYS A 683 -0.90 -43.88 0.87
C CYS A 683 -1.99 -44.44 1.78
N CYS A 684 -1.61 -45.06 2.88
CA CYS A 684 -2.54 -45.71 3.80
C CYS A 684 -2.28 -45.28 5.26
N PRO A 685 -3.32 -45.30 6.13
CA PRO A 685 -3.14 -45.08 7.55
C PRO A 685 -2.14 -46.09 8.14
N TRP A 686 -1.15 -45.59 8.87
CA TRP A 686 -0.18 -46.39 9.59
C TRP A 686 -0.64 -46.59 11.04
N PHE A 687 -0.82 -47.86 11.43
CA PHE A 687 -1.19 -48.22 12.80
C PHE A 687 0.07 -48.61 13.58
N ASP A 688 0.23 -48.10 14.80
CA ASP A 688 1.18 -48.68 15.73
C ASP A 688 0.61 -50.01 16.24
N PHE A 689 1.42 -51.05 16.42
CA PHE A 689 0.95 -52.34 16.97
C PHE A 689 0.36 -52.18 18.38
N SER A 690 0.72 -51.10 19.08
CA SER A 690 0.13 -50.66 20.34
C SER A 690 -1.36 -50.32 20.23
N ASP A 691 -1.80 -49.82 19.07
CA ASP A 691 -3.19 -49.43 18.79
C ASP A 691 -4.09 -50.63 18.47
N LEU A 692 -3.51 -51.77 18.09
CA LEU A 692 -4.25 -53.01 17.83
C LEU A 692 -4.81 -53.65 19.11
N GLU A 693 -4.19 -53.42 20.28
CA GLU A 693 -4.70 -53.99 21.55
C GLU A 693 -6.09 -53.45 21.92
N MET A 694 -6.44 -52.21 21.50
CA MET A 694 -7.80 -51.66 21.68
C MET A 694 -8.84 -52.19 20.68
N MET A 695 -8.41 -52.67 19.51
CA MET A 695 -9.31 -53.06 18.41
C MET A 695 -9.79 -54.52 18.48
N THR A 696 -9.28 -55.31 19.43
CA THR A 696 -9.65 -56.72 19.68
C THR A 696 -11.10 -56.94 20.16
N ARG A 697 -11.97 -55.92 20.11
CA ARG A 697 -13.41 -56.00 20.44
C ARG A 697 -14.37 -55.96 19.25
N MET A 698 -13.91 -55.89 17.99
CA MET A 698 -14.81 -55.89 16.83
C MET A 698 -14.60 -57.10 15.89
N SER A 699 -15.67 -57.50 15.22
CA SER A 699 -15.90 -58.80 14.58
C SER A 699 -14.92 -59.15 13.44
N CYS A 700 -14.66 -60.46 13.29
CA CYS A 700 -13.69 -61.09 12.37
C CYS A 700 -13.76 -60.69 10.89
N GLN A 701 -14.79 -59.98 10.44
CA GLN A 701 -14.97 -59.60 9.04
C GLN A 701 -14.18 -58.32 8.67
N GLN A 702 -13.89 -57.44 9.64
CA GLN A 702 -13.05 -56.26 9.44
C GLN A 702 -11.55 -56.61 9.39
N ILE A 703 -11.15 -57.71 10.05
CA ILE A 703 -9.75 -58.15 10.17
C ILE A 703 -9.21 -58.70 8.84
N LEU A 704 -10.05 -59.33 8.02
CA LEU A 704 -9.66 -59.93 6.73
C LEU A 704 -9.38 -58.89 5.63
N MET A 705 -10.08 -57.76 5.62
CA MET A 705 -9.75 -56.65 4.70
C MET A 705 -8.47 -55.90 5.11
N ASN A 706 -8.16 -55.85 6.41
CA ASN A 706 -6.94 -55.21 6.91
C ASN A 706 -5.68 -56.07 6.69
N LEU A 707 -5.80 -57.40 6.70
CA LEU A 707 -4.66 -58.33 6.49
C LEU A 707 -4.18 -58.42 5.04
N SER A 708 -5.01 -58.09 4.03
CA SER A 708 -4.57 -58.04 2.64
C SER A 708 -3.59 -56.88 2.37
N SER A 709 -3.76 -55.75 3.05
CA SER A 709 -2.83 -54.60 2.94
C SER A 709 -1.51 -54.83 3.70
N LEU A 710 -1.52 -55.64 4.77
CA LEU A 710 -0.32 -55.98 5.55
C LEU A 710 0.64 -56.93 4.82
N LYS A 711 0.18 -57.74 3.86
CA LYS A 711 1.07 -58.59 3.04
C LYS A 711 2.02 -57.78 2.16
N THR A 712 1.65 -56.55 1.80
CA THR A 712 2.50 -55.64 1.02
C THR A 712 3.59 -54.98 1.87
N VAL A 713 3.45 -54.97 3.21
CA VAL A 713 4.39 -54.33 4.15
C VAL A 713 5.56 -55.25 4.54
N MET A 714 5.53 -56.54 4.20
CA MET A 714 6.55 -57.54 4.57
C MET A 714 7.46 -58.02 3.43
N MET A 715 7.47 -57.37 2.25
CA MET A 715 8.42 -57.66 1.16
C MET A 715 9.26 -56.45 0.77
#